data_AF-A0A3E2YKL8-F1
#
_entry.id   AF-A0A3E2YKL8-F1
#
_cell.length_a   1.000
_cell.length_b   1.000
_cell.length_c   1.000
_cell.angle_alpha   90.00
_cell.angle_beta   90.00
_cell.angle_gamma   90.00
#
_symmetry.space_group_name_H-M   'P 1'
#
loop_
_entity.id
_entity.type
_entity.pdbx_description
1 polymer ?
#
loop_
_entity_poly.entity_id
_entity_poly.type
_entity_poly.pdbx_seq_one_letter_code
_entity_poly.pdbx_strand_id
1 'polypeptide(L)'
;MAGQHEGFALGVDLGTSNTVAVLRWPDGRTRPLLVDGQPVVPSGVYADTDGRLHVGRDAQRLAQADPGRYEPNPKRRIDSRAVPLGDREYAPADLLAAILHAVGQTAVAAVGFLPPAVLTCPASWDDARREVLADALLRAGWPQAAEHTLSGPTPLGTRLLREPVAAARYYAQVLRRPVPVGGSIAVFDLGGGTLDVAVLRNEGADPWGDSGFTVTVTGGVPDLGGLDLDAALTGRLGELVSATDPAQWDRLTRPADAGQWRDRHRLWEGVREAREMLSRAPVAPVVVPGSQQVVQLTRDDLERVATPLLARAVAETGRVIAAAGLTPDRLAGLFLVGGPTRMPLVARMLHAELGVAPTVLEQPELPVAEGALTDLPAPRPPHQASPAAPAGVPPTVPAVAGAGGLPPTRADGPPGSPPTVPAGSPGMPATAWGGPVSGTPAPPAPPRRRRALWISVAAALALAGVAGGGALWYTRDRYPGLEFQKTLTEVKRVPAGTDRPAETFTALLGDTGYAAYPLPDDRLEIVAVDAATGAQRWRKQTTQTSQRWRSLVAVPGAVAAFSDAFGDGGSREVMVRDASSGEQRWSRTIQDDDQVFFGEDVAVLVDRDGNRLVGLRMRDGTQVWERPNPRDGSDDARSTVLRVETAEGAGGPAYADGAPRDPWRGKVDRLVQIGADRSARLIDLDTGSVLRTWTGVADRDDLLVARDDRLYVVDDSTVGRYRLLGYDLTRVAQPTVLHSATDDGRRAEALVACGEHRACVLEVPTGDADRAEVVVAAEGASPRRWAAPGAKDLVPVGEHLLVRRQYPEPTSTLFDPEGRAVLRDRDGVAVRLDAGNILVFADRMSGSESDPSVAGMAVGSPEPAELGRAKDVRGESCSWNTSVLFCGAAKDFVLYRFAPTP
;
A
#
# COMPACT_ATOMS: atom_id res chain seq x y z
N MET A 1 -20.21 23.98 -15.38
CA MET A 1 -19.36 23.69 -16.56
C MET A 1 -19.12 22.17 -16.70
N ALA A 2 -20.12 21.32 -16.45
CA ALA A 2 -19.91 19.87 -16.22
C ALA A 2 -19.84 18.98 -17.50
N GLY A 3 -19.72 19.57 -18.70
CA GLY A 3 -19.69 18.84 -19.98
C GLY A 3 -18.45 19.10 -20.85
N GLN A 4 -17.50 19.91 -20.39
CA GLN A 4 -16.30 20.26 -21.20
C GLN A 4 -15.19 19.21 -21.14
N HIS A 5 -15.28 18.24 -20.22
CA HIS A 5 -14.23 17.25 -19.96
C HIS A 5 -14.52 15.89 -20.64
N GLU A 6 -15.73 15.66 -21.16
CA GLU A 6 -16.12 14.36 -21.72
C GLU A 6 -15.29 14.03 -22.98
N GLY A 7 -14.60 12.88 -22.94
CA GLY A 7 -13.86 12.31 -24.07
C GLY A 7 -12.39 12.73 -24.18
N PHE A 8 -11.91 13.70 -23.39
CA PHE A 8 -10.48 13.98 -23.29
C PHE A 8 -9.79 12.98 -22.36
N ALA A 9 -8.58 12.54 -22.73
CA ALA A 9 -7.75 11.69 -21.89
C ALA A 9 -6.26 11.89 -22.20
N LEU A 10 -5.41 11.64 -21.22
CA LEU A 10 -3.95 11.78 -21.32
C LEU A 10 -3.25 10.47 -20.92
N GLY A 11 -2.55 9.82 -21.85
CA GLY A 11 -1.67 8.70 -21.54
C GLY A 11 -0.24 9.20 -21.40
N VAL A 12 0.44 8.88 -20.31
CA VAL A 12 1.83 9.28 -20.06
C VAL A 12 2.67 8.05 -19.80
N ASP A 13 3.68 7.86 -20.63
CA ASP A 13 4.80 6.95 -20.38
C ASP A 13 5.97 7.73 -19.82
N LEU A 14 6.21 7.61 -18.51
CA LEU A 14 7.35 8.18 -17.83
C LEU A 14 8.50 7.18 -17.88
N GLY A 15 9.22 7.11 -19.00
CA GLY A 15 10.35 6.20 -19.17
C GLY A 15 11.64 6.65 -18.46
N THR A 16 12.63 5.77 -18.41
CA THR A 16 13.93 6.07 -17.77
C THR A 16 14.69 7.19 -18.48
N SER A 17 14.72 7.14 -19.81
CA SER A 17 15.49 8.08 -20.64
C SER A 17 14.58 9.05 -21.40
N ASN A 18 13.37 8.62 -21.74
CA ASN A 18 12.40 9.43 -22.47
C ASN A 18 11.02 9.33 -21.84
N THR A 19 10.32 10.45 -21.84
CA THR A 19 8.92 10.59 -21.44
C THR A 19 8.09 10.87 -22.69
N VAL A 20 6.97 10.17 -22.84
CA VAL A 20 6.03 10.34 -23.94
C VAL A 20 4.66 10.61 -23.34
N ALA A 21 3.94 11.60 -23.87
CA ALA A 21 2.58 11.87 -23.49
C ALA A 21 1.69 11.93 -24.73
N VAL A 22 0.53 11.28 -24.71
CA VAL A 22 -0.42 11.24 -25.82
C VAL A 22 -1.78 11.71 -25.33
N LEU A 23 -2.33 12.68 -26.05
CA LEU A 23 -3.65 13.24 -25.78
C LEU A 23 -4.70 12.59 -26.69
N ARG A 24 -5.82 12.17 -26.12
CA ARG A 24 -7.04 11.77 -26.82
C ARG A 24 -8.05 12.92 -26.81
N TRP A 25 -8.64 13.23 -27.97
CA TRP A 25 -9.77 14.15 -28.09
C TRP A 25 -11.12 13.43 -28.00
N PRO A 26 -12.22 14.16 -27.74
CA PRO A 26 -13.57 13.59 -27.70
C PRO A 26 -14.02 12.89 -29.00
N ASP A 27 -13.41 13.19 -30.13
CA ASP A 27 -13.66 12.50 -31.41
C ASP A 27 -12.86 11.19 -31.57
N GLY A 28 -12.14 10.77 -30.53
CA GLY A 28 -11.34 9.56 -30.50
C GLY A 28 -9.95 9.69 -31.14
N ARG A 29 -9.60 10.84 -31.74
CA ARG A 29 -8.26 11.04 -32.28
C ARG A 29 -7.24 11.10 -31.16
N THR A 30 -6.08 10.47 -31.36
CA THR A 30 -4.92 10.53 -30.46
C THR A 30 -3.78 11.29 -31.15
N ARG A 31 -3.07 12.15 -30.41
CA ARG A 31 -1.82 12.78 -30.88
C ARG A 31 -0.82 12.93 -29.72
N PRO A 32 0.48 12.72 -29.98
CA PRO A 32 1.52 13.04 -29.01
C PRO A 32 1.48 14.53 -28.61
N LEU A 33 1.62 14.80 -27.31
CA LEU A 33 1.90 16.15 -26.81
C LEU A 33 3.34 16.52 -27.15
N LEU A 34 3.53 17.78 -27.53
CA LEU A 34 4.83 18.31 -27.92
C LEU A 34 5.43 19.15 -26.79
N VAL A 35 6.01 18.50 -25.78
CA VAL A 35 6.75 19.21 -24.72
C VAL A 35 8.07 19.70 -25.32
N ASP A 36 8.38 20.98 -25.17
CA ASP A 36 9.50 21.66 -25.86
C ASP A 36 9.49 21.43 -27.38
N GLY A 37 8.30 21.27 -27.96
CA GLY A 37 8.12 21.00 -29.39
C GLY A 37 8.47 19.57 -29.82
N GLN A 38 8.65 18.62 -28.89
CA GLN A 38 9.03 17.23 -29.18
C GLN A 38 8.00 16.20 -28.69
N PRO A 39 7.70 15.16 -29.49
CA PRO A 39 6.78 14.08 -29.09
C PRO A 39 7.42 13.07 -28.13
N VAL A 40 8.76 13.02 -28.10
CA VAL A 40 9.55 12.17 -27.22
C VAL A 40 10.51 13.09 -26.47
N VAL A 41 10.35 13.17 -25.16
CA VAL A 41 10.96 14.19 -24.32
C VAL A 41 12.06 13.53 -23.49
N PRO A 42 13.32 14.00 -23.54
CA PRO A 42 14.35 13.50 -22.64
C PRO A 42 13.90 13.64 -21.18
N SER A 43 14.01 12.57 -20.40
CA SER A 43 13.58 12.55 -18.99
C SER A 43 14.60 13.18 -18.04
N GLY A 44 15.74 13.65 -18.56
CA GLY A 44 16.77 14.25 -17.73
C GLY A 44 16.37 15.61 -17.17
N VAL A 45 16.88 15.91 -15.97
CA VAL A 45 16.57 17.12 -15.19
C VAL A 45 17.86 17.86 -14.86
N TYR A 46 17.88 19.17 -15.12
CA TYR A 46 18.99 20.07 -14.82
C TYR A 46 18.58 21.07 -13.74
N ALA A 47 19.41 21.25 -12.70
CA ALA A 47 19.21 22.29 -11.70
C ALA A 47 20.07 23.52 -12.00
N ASP A 48 19.47 24.69 -12.22
CA ASP A 48 20.26 25.91 -12.34
C ASP A 48 20.85 26.40 -11.01
N THR A 49 21.61 27.50 -11.04
CA THR A 49 22.27 28.07 -9.86
C THR A 49 21.30 28.58 -8.80
N ASP A 50 20.10 28.98 -9.21
CA ASP A 50 19.02 29.41 -8.30
C ASP A 50 18.25 28.20 -7.74
N GLY A 51 18.52 27.02 -8.29
CA GLY A 51 17.96 25.72 -7.94
C GLY A 51 16.64 25.41 -8.62
N ARG A 52 16.28 26.15 -9.66
CA ARG A 52 15.12 25.84 -10.51
C ARG A 52 15.46 24.65 -11.40
N LEU A 53 14.52 23.72 -11.49
CA LEU A 53 14.63 22.53 -12.31
C LEU A 53 14.16 22.80 -13.74
N HIS A 54 15.00 22.43 -14.70
CA HIS A 54 14.73 22.43 -16.13
C HIS A 54 14.65 20.98 -16.60
N VAL A 55 13.81 20.69 -17.60
CA VAL A 55 13.59 19.33 -18.09
C VAL A 55 13.76 19.26 -19.61
N GLY A 56 13.68 18.06 -20.19
CA GLY A 56 13.61 17.89 -21.63
C GLY A 56 14.86 18.38 -22.37
N ARG A 57 14.65 19.07 -23.49
CA ARG A 57 15.75 19.54 -24.35
C ARG A 57 16.52 20.70 -23.73
N ASP A 58 15.84 21.54 -22.96
CA ASP A 58 16.48 22.66 -22.29
C ASP A 58 17.45 22.16 -21.23
N ALA A 59 17.05 21.14 -20.45
CA ALA A 59 17.95 20.47 -19.51
C ALA A 59 19.20 19.88 -20.18
N GLN A 60 19.02 19.16 -21.29
CA GLN A 60 20.15 18.61 -22.06
C GLN A 60 21.07 19.71 -22.60
N ARG A 61 20.51 20.82 -23.09
CA ARG A 61 21.30 21.94 -23.59
C ARG A 61 22.11 22.59 -22.47
N LEU A 62 21.52 22.79 -21.30
CA LEU A 62 22.19 23.35 -20.12
C LEU A 62 23.29 22.40 -19.60
N ALA A 63 23.05 21.09 -19.63
CA ALA A 63 24.03 20.08 -19.24
C ALA A 63 25.32 20.12 -20.07
N GLN A 64 25.28 20.60 -21.33
CA GLN A 64 26.50 20.80 -22.13
C GLN A 64 27.44 21.86 -21.54
N ALA A 65 26.90 22.81 -20.78
CA ALA A 65 27.66 23.86 -20.11
C ALA A 65 28.10 23.45 -18.69
N ASP A 66 27.24 22.75 -17.94
CA ASP A 66 27.55 22.27 -16.58
C ASP A 66 26.96 20.86 -16.33
N PRO A 67 27.66 19.79 -16.71
CA PRO A 67 27.15 18.43 -16.55
C PRO A 67 26.97 18.01 -15.09
N GLY A 68 27.63 18.67 -14.13
CA GLY A 68 27.55 18.33 -12.70
C GLY A 68 26.18 18.65 -12.08
N ARG A 69 25.35 19.43 -12.78
CA ARG A 69 24.01 19.84 -12.39
C ARG A 69 22.88 19.08 -13.10
N TYR A 70 23.21 18.00 -13.80
CA TYR A 70 22.28 17.25 -14.63
C TYR A 70 22.15 15.79 -14.20
N GLU A 71 20.92 15.34 -13.92
CA GLU A 71 20.60 13.91 -13.79
C GLU A 71 19.90 13.45 -15.09
N PRO A 72 20.56 12.65 -15.94
CA PRO A 72 20.00 12.21 -17.21
C PRO A 72 18.85 11.19 -17.07
N ASN A 73 18.78 10.43 -15.97
CA ASN A 73 17.83 9.33 -15.81
C ASN A 73 17.20 9.31 -14.39
N PRO A 74 16.38 10.32 -14.01
CA PRO A 74 15.83 10.44 -12.66
C PRO A 74 15.04 9.21 -12.19
N LYS A 75 14.37 8.48 -13.09
CA LYS A 75 13.63 7.25 -12.75
C LYS A 75 14.53 6.14 -12.19
N ARG A 76 15.82 6.08 -12.56
CA ARG A 76 16.80 5.14 -11.95
C ARG A 76 17.21 5.57 -10.53
N ARG A 77 16.96 6.83 -10.16
CA ARG A 77 17.29 7.37 -8.85
C ARG A 77 16.13 7.23 -7.86
N ILE A 78 15.04 6.56 -8.24
CA ILE A 78 13.83 6.49 -7.43
C ILE A 78 14.05 5.92 -6.03
N ASP A 79 15.01 4.98 -5.88
CA ASP A 79 15.38 4.38 -4.59
C ASP A 79 16.42 5.21 -3.81
N SER A 80 16.93 6.32 -4.39
CA SER A 80 17.93 7.16 -3.75
C SER A 80 17.28 8.10 -2.73
N ARG A 81 17.93 8.34 -1.59
CA ARG A 81 17.48 9.37 -0.64
C ARG A 81 17.44 10.76 -1.30
N ALA A 82 18.51 11.11 -1.99
CA ALA A 82 18.65 12.36 -2.70
C ALA A 82 19.58 12.22 -3.92
N VAL A 83 19.45 13.15 -4.85
CA VAL A 83 20.26 13.25 -6.07
C VAL A 83 21.02 14.59 -6.01
N PRO A 84 22.35 14.56 -5.93
CA PRO A 84 23.15 15.78 -5.95
C PRO A 84 23.18 16.37 -7.36
N LEU A 85 22.77 17.63 -7.51
CA LEU A 85 22.85 18.42 -8.73
C LEU A 85 23.60 19.72 -8.42
N GLY A 86 24.89 19.75 -8.78
CA GLY A 86 25.80 20.84 -8.43
C GLY A 86 26.04 20.91 -6.92
N ASP A 87 25.61 22.01 -6.31
CA ASP A 87 25.77 22.33 -4.90
C ASP A 87 24.53 22.02 -4.04
N ARG A 88 23.50 21.41 -4.63
CA ARG A 88 22.22 21.11 -3.97
C ARG A 88 21.85 19.64 -4.13
N GLU A 89 21.04 19.15 -3.20
CA GLU A 89 20.46 17.82 -3.24
C GLU A 89 18.94 17.91 -3.44
N TYR A 90 18.41 17.03 -4.28
CA TYR A 90 16.98 16.97 -4.62
C TYR A 90 16.42 15.58 -4.34
N ALA A 91 15.19 15.49 -3.85
CA ALA A 91 14.54 14.19 -3.76
C ALA A 91 14.22 13.65 -5.16
N PRO A 92 14.24 12.33 -5.40
CA PRO A 92 13.85 11.76 -6.70
C PRO A 92 12.44 12.19 -7.13
N ALA A 93 11.51 12.31 -6.17
CA ALA A 93 10.17 12.81 -6.41
C ALA A 93 10.15 14.23 -7.01
N ASP A 94 11.04 15.13 -6.60
CA ASP A 94 11.13 16.48 -7.15
C ASP A 94 11.58 16.48 -8.61
N LEU A 95 12.54 15.61 -8.94
CA LEU A 95 13.02 15.46 -10.32
C LEU A 95 11.92 14.92 -11.23
N LEU A 96 11.22 13.86 -10.78
CA LEU A 96 10.09 13.30 -11.52
C LEU A 96 8.92 14.30 -11.62
N ALA A 97 8.66 15.06 -10.55
CA ALA A 97 7.64 16.10 -10.53
C ALA A 97 7.93 17.20 -11.55
N ALA A 98 9.19 17.62 -11.73
CA ALA A 98 9.55 18.61 -12.73
C ALA A 98 9.17 18.16 -14.15
N ILE A 99 9.37 16.88 -14.47
CA ILE A 99 9.01 16.29 -15.77
C ILE A 99 7.49 16.26 -15.92
N LEU A 100 6.78 15.72 -14.93
CA LEU A 100 5.32 15.62 -14.92
C LEU A 100 4.64 17.00 -14.95
N HIS A 101 5.26 18.01 -14.33
CA HIS A 101 4.79 19.38 -14.37
C HIS A 101 4.87 19.95 -15.79
N ALA A 102 5.97 19.73 -16.51
CA ALA A 102 6.11 20.17 -17.89
C ALA A 102 5.10 19.48 -18.83
N VAL A 103 4.86 18.17 -18.63
CA VAL A 103 3.81 17.43 -19.35
C VAL A 103 2.42 18.01 -19.05
N GLY A 104 2.10 18.22 -17.77
CA GLY A 104 0.82 18.76 -17.33
C GLY A 104 0.56 20.17 -17.86
N GLN A 105 1.56 21.06 -17.78
CA GLN A 105 1.50 22.41 -18.36
C GLN A 105 1.25 22.37 -19.87
N THR A 106 1.93 21.46 -20.58
CA THR A 106 1.73 21.30 -22.03
C THR A 106 0.33 20.78 -22.35
N ALA A 107 -0.21 19.85 -21.56
CA ALA A 107 -1.58 19.37 -21.70
C ALA A 107 -2.60 20.49 -21.45
N VAL A 108 -2.43 21.26 -20.37
CA VAL A 108 -3.26 22.41 -20.03
C VAL A 108 -3.19 23.48 -21.13
N ALA A 109 -2.01 23.76 -21.68
CA ALA A 109 -1.86 24.69 -22.79
C ALA A 109 -2.57 24.20 -24.07
N ALA A 110 -2.62 22.88 -24.30
CA ALA A 110 -3.27 22.29 -25.46
C ALA A 110 -4.81 22.26 -25.39
N VAL A 111 -5.38 22.05 -24.21
CA VAL A 111 -6.84 21.81 -24.05
C VAL A 111 -7.55 22.73 -23.03
N GLY A 112 -6.81 23.53 -22.26
CA GLY A 112 -7.32 24.48 -21.27
C GLY A 112 -7.47 23.94 -19.84
N PHE A 113 -7.26 22.63 -19.63
CA PHE A 113 -7.31 21.96 -18.33
C PHE A 113 -6.42 20.71 -18.34
N LEU A 114 -6.17 20.09 -17.19
CA LEU A 114 -5.47 18.81 -17.12
C LEU A 114 -6.48 17.66 -17.33
N PRO A 115 -6.41 16.90 -18.45
CA PRO A 115 -7.35 15.81 -18.70
C PRO A 115 -7.21 14.66 -17.69
N PRO A 116 -8.24 13.81 -17.53
CA PRO A 116 -8.09 12.52 -16.88
C PRO A 116 -6.90 11.77 -17.48
N ALA A 117 -6.02 11.24 -16.64
CA ALA A 117 -4.73 10.76 -17.08
C ALA A 117 -4.42 9.34 -16.61
N VAL A 118 -3.64 8.61 -17.38
CA VAL A 118 -3.09 7.30 -17.03
C VAL A 118 -1.59 7.41 -17.19
N LEU A 119 -0.87 7.27 -16.08
CA LEU A 119 0.58 7.28 -16.00
C LEU A 119 1.07 5.84 -15.89
N THR A 120 2.09 5.47 -16.68
CA THR A 120 2.63 4.11 -16.64
C THR A 120 3.81 3.96 -15.70
N CYS A 121 3.94 2.77 -15.13
CA CYS A 121 5.09 2.36 -14.32
C CYS A 121 5.49 0.91 -14.59
N PRO A 122 6.75 0.51 -14.30
CA PRO A 122 7.19 -0.85 -14.52
C PRO A 122 6.40 -1.85 -13.68
N ALA A 123 6.07 -3.01 -14.23
CA ALA A 123 5.32 -4.04 -13.52
C ALA A 123 6.08 -4.66 -12.34
N SER A 124 7.41 -4.52 -12.32
CA SER A 124 8.31 -5.02 -11.28
C SER A 124 8.44 -4.08 -10.07
N TRP A 125 7.87 -2.88 -10.13
CA TRP A 125 7.92 -1.96 -8.99
C TRP A 125 7.11 -2.48 -7.80
N ASP A 126 7.54 -2.12 -6.60
CA ASP A 126 6.84 -2.35 -5.34
C ASP A 126 6.04 -1.09 -4.93
N ASP A 127 5.35 -1.17 -3.78
CA ASP A 127 4.53 -0.07 -3.28
C ASP A 127 5.38 1.18 -3.00
N ALA A 128 6.58 1.03 -2.45
CA ALA A 128 7.48 2.15 -2.12
C ALA A 128 7.86 2.98 -3.36
N ARG A 129 8.24 2.33 -4.48
CA ARG A 129 8.53 3.06 -5.72
C ARG A 129 7.28 3.73 -6.31
N ARG A 130 6.12 3.09 -6.19
CA ARG A 130 4.85 3.69 -6.62
C ARG A 130 4.45 4.89 -5.76
N GLU A 131 4.74 4.87 -4.46
CA GLU A 131 4.52 6.01 -3.56
C GLU A 131 5.39 7.20 -3.95
N VAL A 132 6.66 6.99 -4.31
CA VAL A 132 7.53 8.08 -4.82
C VAL A 132 6.95 8.70 -6.09
N LEU A 133 6.37 7.89 -6.98
CA LEU A 133 5.69 8.37 -8.18
C LEU A 133 4.40 9.13 -7.87
N ALA A 134 3.62 8.66 -6.88
CA ALA A 134 2.43 9.36 -6.40
C ALA A 134 2.79 10.71 -5.77
N ASP A 135 3.89 10.80 -4.99
CA ASP A 135 4.42 12.05 -4.46
C ASP A 135 4.85 13.00 -5.60
N ALA A 136 5.54 12.49 -6.62
CA ALA A 136 5.91 13.28 -7.79
C ALA A 136 4.70 13.89 -8.52
N LEU A 137 3.60 13.15 -8.65
CA LEU A 137 2.35 13.64 -9.23
C LEU A 137 1.75 14.79 -8.40
N LEU A 138 1.68 14.62 -7.08
CA LEU A 138 1.17 15.66 -6.18
C LEU A 138 2.00 16.94 -6.27
N ARG A 139 3.33 16.82 -6.24
CA ARG A 139 4.26 17.95 -6.39
C ARG A 139 4.16 18.63 -7.76
N ALA A 140 3.85 17.87 -8.81
CA ALA A 140 3.63 18.40 -10.15
C ALA A 140 2.30 19.15 -10.30
N GLY A 141 1.40 19.08 -9.31
CA GLY A 141 0.07 19.67 -9.33
C GLY A 141 -1.00 18.78 -9.98
N TRP A 142 -0.77 17.47 -10.03
CA TRP A 142 -1.72 16.51 -10.59
C TRP A 142 -2.67 15.98 -9.49
N PRO A 143 -3.90 15.55 -9.84
CA PRO A 143 -4.78 14.83 -8.92
C PRO A 143 -4.12 13.55 -8.39
N GLN A 144 -4.46 13.15 -7.16
CA GLN A 144 -3.96 11.93 -6.54
C GLN A 144 -4.15 10.72 -7.48
N ALA A 145 -3.12 9.88 -7.56
CA ALA A 145 -3.18 8.67 -8.33
C ALA A 145 -3.96 7.57 -7.59
N ALA A 146 -4.84 6.87 -8.29
CA ALA A 146 -5.40 5.59 -7.85
C ALA A 146 -4.82 4.46 -8.70
N GLU A 147 -4.52 3.32 -8.10
CA GLU A 147 -4.16 2.13 -8.85
C GLU A 147 -5.36 1.60 -9.65
N HIS A 148 -5.08 0.99 -10.80
CA HIS A 148 -6.10 0.32 -11.58
C HIS A 148 -6.55 -0.99 -10.89
N THR A 149 -7.67 -0.94 -10.17
CA THR A 149 -8.39 -2.16 -9.77
C THR A 149 -9.35 -2.58 -10.89
N LEU A 150 -9.45 -3.89 -11.14
CA LEU A 150 -10.38 -4.49 -12.12
C LEU A 150 -11.87 -4.32 -11.74
N SER A 151 -12.19 -3.58 -10.67
CA SER A 151 -13.54 -3.48 -10.12
C SER A 151 -13.76 -2.17 -9.38
N GLY A 152 -14.49 -1.23 -10.01
CA GLY A 152 -14.95 0.02 -9.37
C GLY A 152 -15.36 1.09 -10.40
N PRO A 153 -16.19 2.09 -10.02
CA PRO A 153 -16.44 3.24 -10.89
C PRO A 153 -15.15 4.03 -11.11
N THR A 154 -14.94 4.55 -12.32
CA THR A 154 -13.76 5.33 -12.71
C THR A 154 -13.63 6.57 -11.83
N PRO A 155 -12.61 6.70 -10.95
CA PRO A 155 -12.41 7.91 -10.16
C PRO A 155 -12.04 9.09 -11.07
N LEU A 156 -12.45 10.30 -10.70
CA LEU A 156 -11.96 11.54 -11.32
C LEU A 156 -10.51 11.77 -10.87
N GLY A 157 -9.51 11.34 -11.66
CA GLY A 157 -8.10 11.51 -11.29
C GLY A 157 -7.07 10.91 -12.25
N THR A 158 -5.82 10.82 -11.78
CA THR A 158 -4.72 10.14 -12.46
C THR A 158 -4.76 8.65 -12.11
N ARG A 159 -4.50 7.75 -13.05
CA ARG A 159 -4.42 6.30 -12.81
C ARG A 159 -2.99 5.82 -13.01
N LEU A 160 -2.56 4.83 -12.23
CA LEU A 160 -1.33 4.09 -12.53
C LEU A 160 -1.66 2.83 -13.31
N LEU A 161 -0.92 2.60 -14.40
CA LEU A 161 -1.04 1.39 -15.22
C LEU A 161 0.33 0.75 -15.42
N ARG A 162 0.40 -0.58 -15.29
CA ARG A 162 1.64 -1.31 -15.57
C ARG A 162 2.00 -1.19 -17.05
N GLU A 163 3.22 -0.78 -17.35
CA GLU A 163 3.77 -0.63 -18.71
C GLU A 163 3.47 -1.84 -19.63
N PRO A 164 3.70 -3.10 -19.23
CA PRO A 164 3.39 -4.24 -20.10
C PRO A 164 1.89 -4.44 -20.36
N VAL A 165 1.01 -4.02 -19.43
CA VAL A 165 -0.44 -4.05 -19.64
C VAL A 165 -0.85 -3.00 -20.67
N ALA A 166 -0.26 -1.80 -20.60
CA ALA A 166 -0.46 -0.76 -21.59
C ALA A 166 -0.01 -1.23 -22.99
N ALA A 167 1.19 -1.82 -23.08
CA ALA A 167 1.70 -2.39 -24.32
C ALA A 167 0.81 -3.51 -24.89
N ALA A 168 0.27 -4.39 -24.04
CA ALA A 168 -0.65 -5.45 -24.42
C ALA A 168 -1.96 -4.89 -25.00
N ARG A 169 -2.55 -3.89 -24.35
CA ARG A 169 -3.77 -3.24 -24.80
C ARG A 169 -3.55 -2.49 -26.12
N TYR A 170 -2.40 -1.82 -26.28
CA TYR A 170 -2.02 -1.23 -27.56
C TYR A 170 -2.00 -2.26 -28.69
N TYR A 171 -1.35 -3.40 -28.47
CA TYR A 171 -1.29 -4.47 -29.46
C TYR A 171 -2.69 -5.00 -29.82
N ALA A 172 -3.51 -5.30 -28.82
CA ALA A 172 -4.82 -5.89 -29.06
C ALA A 172 -5.79 -4.90 -29.72
N GLN A 173 -5.85 -3.67 -29.23
CA GLN A 173 -6.91 -2.72 -29.54
C GLN A 173 -6.49 -1.68 -30.59
N VAL A 174 -5.29 -1.11 -30.47
CA VAL A 174 -4.81 -0.06 -31.39
C VAL A 174 -4.30 -0.68 -32.69
N LEU A 175 -3.48 -1.73 -32.60
CA LEU A 175 -3.03 -2.48 -33.78
C LEU A 175 -4.08 -3.46 -34.32
N ARG A 176 -5.22 -3.61 -33.63
CA ARG A 176 -6.34 -4.49 -34.00
C ARG A 176 -5.90 -5.94 -34.23
N ARG A 177 -5.05 -6.45 -33.33
CA ARG A 177 -4.58 -7.84 -33.33
C ARG A 177 -5.20 -8.58 -32.14
N PRO A 178 -6.45 -9.06 -32.28
CA PRO A 178 -7.18 -9.63 -31.15
C PRO A 178 -6.46 -10.86 -30.60
N VAL A 179 -6.27 -10.87 -29.29
CA VAL A 179 -5.81 -12.04 -28.54
C VAL A 179 -7.09 -12.74 -28.04
N PRO A 180 -7.31 -14.04 -28.31
CA PRO A 180 -8.47 -14.75 -27.76
C PRO A 180 -8.50 -14.71 -26.23
N VAL A 181 -9.68 -14.77 -25.61
CA VAL A 181 -9.79 -14.96 -24.15
C VAL A 181 -9.08 -16.25 -23.74
N GLY A 182 -8.29 -16.17 -22.67
CA GLY A 182 -7.36 -17.21 -22.23
C GLY A 182 -6.05 -17.29 -23.02
N GLY A 183 -5.91 -16.54 -24.11
CA GLY A 183 -4.67 -16.44 -24.88
C GLY A 183 -3.62 -15.58 -24.17
N SER A 184 -2.34 -15.90 -24.40
CA SER A 184 -1.22 -15.20 -23.76
C SER A 184 -0.33 -14.48 -24.76
N ILE A 185 0.20 -13.33 -24.37
CA ILE A 185 1.23 -12.59 -25.10
C ILE A 185 2.43 -12.36 -24.20
N ALA A 186 3.60 -12.18 -24.79
CA ALA A 186 4.80 -11.73 -24.09
C ALA A 186 5.17 -10.31 -24.54
N VAL A 187 5.46 -9.43 -23.58
CA VAL A 187 6.01 -8.10 -23.81
C VAL A 187 7.47 -8.12 -23.38
N PHE A 188 8.34 -7.71 -24.29
CA PHE A 188 9.78 -7.54 -24.09
C PHE A 188 10.06 -6.04 -24.15
N ASP A 189 10.27 -5.41 -23.00
CA ASP A 189 10.56 -3.98 -22.89
C ASP A 189 12.04 -3.78 -22.58
N LEU A 190 12.82 -3.43 -23.60
CA LEU A 190 14.23 -3.07 -23.44
C LEU A 190 14.34 -1.55 -23.43
N GLY A 191 14.22 -0.98 -22.23
CA GLY A 191 14.27 0.45 -21.98
C GLY A 191 15.70 1.01 -21.95
N GLY A 192 15.82 2.29 -21.58
CA GLY A 192 17.13 2.90 -21.34
C GLY A 192 17.83 2.33 -20.09
N GLY A 193 17.04 1.87 -19.13
CA GLY A 193 17.52 1.49 -17.80
C GLY A 193 17.57 0.00 -17.50
N THR A 194 16.59 -0.72 -17.99
CA THR A 194 16.29 -2.09 -17.57
C THR A 194 15.74 -2.85 -18.76
N LEU A 195 15.80 -4.17 -18.65
CA LEU A 195 14.97 -5.06 -19.42
C LEU A 195 13.85 -5.54 -18.51
N ASP A 196 12.62 -5.34 -18.92
CA ASP A 196 11.44 -5.91 -18.26
C ASP A 196 10.75 -6.85 -19.25
N VAL A 197 10.45 -8.08 -18.80
CA VAL A 197 9.72 -9.07 -19.59
C VAL A 197 8.46 -9.47 -18.83
N ALA A 198 7.32 -9.44 -19.49
CA ALA A 198 6.06 -9.85 -18.89
C ALA A 198 5.28 -10.78 -19.82
N VAL A 199 4.72 -11.85 -19.28
CA VAL A 199 3.69 -12.63 -19.94
C VAL A 199 2.34 -12.17 -19.40
N LEU A 200 1.42 -11.87 -20.30
CA LEU A 200 0.07 -11.43 -19.97
C LEU A 200 -0.94 -12.40 -20.56
N ARG A 201 -2.00 -12.68 -19.82
CA ARG A 201 -3.14 -13.46 -20.29
C ARG A 201 -4.32 -12.53 -20.51
N ASN A 202 -5.02 -12.71 -21.62
CA ASN A 202 -6.29 -12.03 -21.86
C ASN A 202 -7.39 -12.70 -21.03
N GLU A 203 -7.95 -12.01 -20.05
CA GLU A 203 -9.03 -12.51 -19.19
C GLU A 203 -10.43 -12.23 -19.77
N GLY A 204 -10.52 -11.57 -20.93
CA GLY A 204 -11.79 -11.16 -21.52
C GLY A 204 -12.13 -9.70 -21.21
N ALA A 205 -13.40 -9.32 -21.37
CA ALA A 205 -13.81 -7.93 -21.22
C ALA A 205 -13.74 -7.49 -19.76
N ASP A 206 -13.07 -6.36 -19.50
CA ASP A 206 -13.17 -5.62 -18.26
C ASP A 206 -14.57 -4.96 -18.12
N PRO A 207 -14.93 -4.35 -16.98
CA PRO A 207 -16.25 -3.75 -16.76
C PRO A 207 -16.67 -2.69 -17.79
N TRP A 208 -15.74 -2.19 -18.62
CA TRP A 208 -15.98 -1.19 -19.66
C TRP A 208 -16.08 -1.79 -21.07
N GLY A 209 -15.92 -3.11 -21.21
CA GLY A 209 -16.07 -3.83 -22.48
C GLY A 209 -14.77 -4.04 -23.26
N ASP A 210 -13.62 -3.66 -22.70
CA ASP A 210 -12.30 -3.73 -23.33
C ASP A 210 -11.51 -4.95 -22.85
N SER A 211 -10.54 -5.44 -23.65
CA SER A 211 -9.75 -6.63 -23.24
C SER A 211 -8.91 -6.35 -21.99
N GLY A 212 -9.28 -6.98 -20.88
CA GLY A 212 -8.52 -7.04 -19.64
C GLY A 212 -7.33 -7.97 -19.80
N PHE A 213 -6.13 -7.43 -19.68
CA PHE A 213 -4.90 -8.21 -19.62
C PHE A 213 -4.39 -8.27 -18.18
N THR A 214 -4.22 -9.47 -17.68
CA THR A 214 -3.60 -9.71 -16.37
C THR A 214 -2.18 -10.20 -16.58
N VAL A 215 -1.25 -9.64 -15.82
CA VAL A 215 0.15 -10.06 -15.83
C VAL A 215 0.24 -11.39 -15.09
N THR A 216 0.63 -12.46 -15.79
CA THR A 216 0.77 -13.79 -15.17
C THR A 216 2.15 -13.99 -14.57
N VAL A 217 3.20 -13.55 -15.28
CA VAL A 217 4.59 -13.66 -14.82
C VAL A 217 5.35 -12.44 -15.30
N THR A 218 6.22 -11.92 -14.44
CA THR A 218 7.21 -10.91 -14.78
C THR A 218 8.62 -11.46 -14.55
N GLY A 219 9.57 -10.90 -15.28
CA GLY A 219 11.00 -11.04 -15.05
C GLY A 219 11.71 -9.88 -15.69
N GLY A 220 13.04 -9.92 -15.70
CA GLY A 220 13.81 -8.80 -16.18
C GLY A 220 15.27 -8.86 -15.77
N VAL A 221 16.02 -7.88 -16.26
CA VAL A 221 17.45 -7.71 -15.98
C VAL A 221 17.69 -6.24 -15.62
N PRO A 222 17.90 -5.93 -14.31
CA PRO A 222 18.00 -4.55 -13.83
C PRO A 222 19.20 -3.75 -14.38
N ASP A 223 20.25 -4.44 -14.80
CA ASP A 223 21.51 -3.88 -15.32
C ASP A 223 21.64 -4.05 -16.84
N LEU A 224 20.51 -4.00 -17.56
CA LEU A 224 20.49 -4.20 -19.00
C LEU A 224 19.51 -3.28 -19.70
N GLY A 225 20.00 -2.17 -20.24
CA GLY A 225 19.23 -1.28 -21.11
C GLY A 225 20.10 -0.56 -22.15
N GLY A 226 19.55 0.51 -22.71
CA GLY A 226 20.25 1.39 -23.64
C GLY A 226 21.57 1.95 -23.09
N LEU A 227 21.60 2.31 -21.80
CA LEU A 227 22.80 2.86 -21.15
C LEU A 227 23.94 1.85 -21.05
N ASP A 228 23.61 0.58 -20.82
CA ASP A 228 24.59 -0.51 -20.73
C ASP A 228 25.17 -0.84 -22.12
N LEU A 229 24.35 -0.74 -23.17
CA LEU A 229 24.80 -0.81 -24.55
C LEU A 229 25.71 0.38 -24.91
N ASP A 230 25.34 1.60 -24.50
CA ASP A 230 26.16 2.80 -24.71
C ASP A 230 27.50 2.68 -23.97
N ALA A 231 27.52 2.13 -22.76
CA ALA A 231 28.74 1.87 -21.99
C ALA A 231 29.65 0.84 -22.66
N ALA A 232 29.09 -0.26 -23.14
CA ALA A 232 29.85 -1.29 -23.87
C ALA A 232 30.43 -0.74 -25.19
N LEU A 233 29.65 0.06 -25.92
CA LEU A 233 30.10 0.71 -27.15
C LEU A 233 31.16 1.80 -26.87
N THR A 234 31.05 2.51 -25.75
CA THR A 234 32.07 3.45 -25.28
C THR A 234 33.38 2.71 -24.99
N GLY A 235 33.32 1.53 -24.35
CA GLY A 235 34.48 0.67 -24.16
C GLY A 235 35.16 0.31 -25.48
N ARG A 236 34.38 -0.09 -26.49
CA ARG A 236 34.88 -0.39 -27.84
C ARG A 236 35.51 0.82 -28.53
N LEU A 237 34.88 1.99 -28.43
CA LEU A 237 35.48 3.25 -28.89
C LEU A 237 36.81 3.51 -28.19
N GLY A 238 36.88 3.24 -26.89
CA GLY A 238 38.09 3.37 -26.08
C GLY A 238 39.25 2.51 -26.55
N GLU A 239 39.00 1.27 -26.99
CA GLU A 239 40.02 0.42 -27.59
C GLU A 239 40.60 1.05 -28.87
N LEU A 240 39.73 1.60 -29.73
CA LEU A 240 40.12 2.22 -31.00
C LEU A 240 40.92 3.52 -30.79
N VAL A 241 40.47 4.36 -29.86
CA VAL A 241 41.15 5.62 -29.54
C VAL A 241 42.45 5.34 -28.79
N SER A 242 42.46 4.42 -27.83
CA SER A 242 43.66 4.12 -27.03
C SER A 242 44.77 3.47 -27.84
N ALA A 243 44.44 2.81 -28.96
CA ALA A 243 45.43 2.29 -29.91
C ALA A 243 46.23 3.39 -30.62
N THR A 244 45.67 4.60 -30.76
CA THR A 244 46.31 5.74 -31.43
C THR A 244 46.75 6.84 -30.47
N ASP A 245 45.92 7.15 -29.46
CA ASP A 245 46.12 8.23 -28.49
C ASP A 245 45.58 7.82 -27.09
N PRO A 246 46.34 7.02 -26.32
CA PRO A 246 45.92 6.56 -25.00
C PRO A 246 45.78 7.69 -23.98
N ALA A 247 46.58 8.75 -24.09
CA ALA A 247 46.51 9.89 -23.18
C ALA A 247 45.19 10.65 -23.34
N GLN A 248 44.71 10.79 -24.57
CA GLN A 248 43.42 11.43 -24.85
C GLN A 248 42.24 10.59 -24.33
N TRP A 249 42.29 9.26 -24.43
CA TRP A 249 41.27 8.40 -23.84
C TRP A 249 41.26 8.47 -22.30
N ASP A 250 42.45 8.46 -21.69
CA ASP A 250 42.61 8.61 -20.24
C ASP A 250 41.99 9.92 -19.74
N ARG A 251 42.21 11.03 -20.46
CA ARG A 251 41.63 12.34 -20.13
C ARG A 251 40.09 12.33 -20.16
N LEU A 252 39.48 11.61 -21.11
CA LEU A 252 38.02 11.53 -21.25
C LEU A 252 37.36 10.61 -20.22
N THR A 253 38.08 9.58 -19.77
CA THR A 253 37.56 8.61 -18.79
C THR A 253 37.81 9.04 -17.35
N ARG A 254 38.85 9.84 -17.09
CA ARG A 254 39.21 10.36 -15.75
C ARG A 254 39.27 11.89 -15.75
N PRO A 255 38.12 12.58 -15.88
CA PRO A 255 38.06 14.03 -15.96
C PRO A 255 38.54 14.69 -14.66
N ALA A 256 39.53 15.59 -14.76
CA ALA A 256 40.10 16.30 -13.61
C ALA A 256 39.51 17.71 -13.38
N ASP A 257 38.85 18.28 -14.40
CA ASP A 257 38.32 19.64 -14.38
C ASP A 257 36.98 19.75 -15.13
N ALA A 258 36.29 20.88 -14.99
CA ALA A 258 34.98 21.12 -15.60
C ALA A 258 35.00 21.08 -17.15
N GLY A 259 36.13 21.40 -17.79
CA GLY A 259 36.30 21.23 -19.24
C GLY A 259 36.28 19.76 -19.63
N GLN A 260 37.02 18.93 -18.90
CA GLN A 260 37.08 17.49 -19.14
C GLN A 260 35.75 16.79 -18.82
N TRP A 261 35.02 17.23 -17.79
CA TRP A 261 33.66 16.73 -17.51
C TRP A 261 32.69 17.01 -18.67
N ARG A 262 32.75 18.20 -19.28
CA ARG A 262 31.97 18.53 -20.50
C ARG A 262 32.37 17.68 -21.69
N ASP A 263 33.67 17.47 -21.90
CA ASP A 263 34.18 16.62 -22.97
C ASP A 263 33.74 15.16 -22.79
N ARG A 264 33.77 14.63 -21.57
CA ARG A 264 33.21 13.31 -21.26
C ARG A 264 31.71 13.26 -21.57
N HIS A 265 30.93 14.23 -21.14
CA HIS A 265 29.49 14.25 -21.42
C HIS A 265 29.20 14.26 -22.94
N ARG A 266 29.92 15.07 -23.73
CA ARG A 266 29.80 15.09 -25.20
C ARG A 266 30.16 13.76 -25.84
N LEU A 267 31.18 13.08 -25.33
CA LEU A 267 31.57 11.75 -25.81
C LEU A 267 30.43 10.74 -25.63
N TRP A 268 29.84 10.69 -24.43
CA TRP A 268 28.74 9.78 -24.13
C TRP A 268 27.50 10.05 -24.99
N GLU A 269 27.14 11.32 -25.20
CA GLU A 269 26.06 11.69 -26.13
C GLU A 269 26.39 11.26 -27.56
N GLY A 270 27.61 11.48 -28.04
CA GLY A 270 28.05 11.06 -29.37
C GLY A 270 28.02 9.54 -29.56
N VAL A 271 28.34 8.76 -28.52
CA VAL A 271 28.24 7.29 -28.55
C VAL A 271 26.78 6.84 -28.60
N ARG A 272 25.89 7.44 -27.81
CA ARG A 272 24.45 7.17 -27.85
C ARG A 272 23.87 7.45 -29.24
N GLU A 273 24.17 8.60 -29.82
CA GLU A 273 23.76 8.97 -31.17
C GLU A 273 24.31 8.00 -32.23
N ALA A 274 25.56 7.56 -32.07
CA ALA A 274 26.16 6.55 -32.95
C ALA A 274 25.45 5.20 -32.84
N ARG A 275 25.13 4.71 -31.63
CA ARG A 275 24.34 3.48 -31.43
C ARG A 275 22.98 3.56 -32.13
N GLU A 276 22.28 4.67 -31.94
CA GLU A 276 20.99 4.92 -32.58
C GLU A 276 21.12 4.97 -34.12
N MET A 277 22.17 5.60 -34.65
CA MET A 277 22.47 5.63 -36.09
C MET A 277 22.78 4.23 -36.64
N LEU A 278 23.58 3.43 -35.92
CA LEU A 278 23.98 2.07 -36.31
C LEU A 278 22.81 1.08 -36.41
N SER A 279 21.69 1.39 -35.74
CA SER A 279 20.44 0.65 -35.89
C SER A 279 19.83 0.81 -37.29
N ARG A 280 20.21 1.87 -38.05
CA ARG A 280 19.70 2.17 -39.40
C ARG A 280 20.80 2.14 -40.47
N ALA A 281 22.01 2.56 -40.14
CA ALA A 281 23.16 2.64 -41.04
C ALA A 281 24.25 1.62 -40.65
N PRO A 282 25.14 1.23 -41.59
CA PRO A 282 26.23 0.28 -41.29
C PRO A 282 27.42 0.92 -40.55
N VAL A 283 27.54 2.25 -40.57
CA VAL A 283 28.66 3.01 -40.01
C VAL A 283 28.13 4.29 -39.37
N ALA A 284 28.70 4.69 -38.24
CA ALA A 284 28.42 5.95 -37.56
C ALA A 284 29.73 6.67 -37.12
N PRO A 285 29.90 7.96 -37.48
CA PRO A 285 31.02 8.74 -37.01
C PRO A 285 30.84 9.18 -35.55
N VAL A 286 31.91 9.13 -34.76
CA VAL A 286 31.98 9.68 -33.40
C VAL A 286 33.12 10.70 -33.35
N VAL A 287 32.78 11.94 -32.99
CA VAL A 287 33.77 12.98 -32.72
C VAL A 287 34.29 12.79 -31.31
N VAL A 288 35.60 12.53 -31.17
CA VAL A 288 36.25 12.35 -29.86
C VAL A 288 36.71 13.73 -29.37
N PRO A 289 36.11 14.30 -28.29
CA PRO A 289 36.42 15.66 -27.86
C PRO A 289 37.90 15.79 -27.48
N GLY A 290 38.58 16.82 -27.99
CA GLY A 290 40.03 17.00 -27.81
C GLY A 290 40.91 16.28 -28.81
N SER A 291 40.35 15.40 -29.67
CA SER A 291 41.04 14.79 -30.80
C SER A 291 40.67 15.47 -32.12
N GLN A 292 41.62 15.51 -33.06
CA GLN A 292 41.36 15.91 -34.46
C GLN A 292 40.76 14.76 -35.29
N GLN A 293 40.71 13.55 -34.74
CA GLN A 293 40.23 12.36 -35.44
C GLN A 293 38.74 12.13 -35.21
N VAL A 294 38.02 11.83 -36.28
CA VAL A 294 36.67 11.27 -36.23
C VAL A 294 36.80 9.76 -36.32
N VAL A 295 36.35 9.04 -35.29
CA VAL A 295 36.40 7.57 -35.27
C VAL A 295 35.11 7.04 -35.88
N GLN A 296 35.23 6.01 -36.72
CA GLN A 296 34.07 5.34 -37.32
C GLN A 296 33.76 4.08 -36.51
N LEU A 297 32.57 4.01 -35.92
CA LEU A 297 32.03 2.77 -35.37
C LEU A 297 31.20 2.08 -36.44
N THR A 298 31.30 0.76 -36.53
CA THR A 298 30.52 -0.05 -37.48
C THR A 298 29.37 -0.78 -36.79
N ARG A 299 28.39 -1.24 -37.56
CA ARG A 299 27.33 -2.10 -37.03
C ARG A 299 27.91 -3.37 -36.41
N ASP A 300 28.97 -3.92 -36.99
CA ASP A 300 29.66 -5.09 -36.46
C ASP A 300 30.32 -4.82 -35.10
N ASP A 301 30.82 -3.59 -34.85
CA ASP A 301 31.31 -3.19 -33.54
C ASP A 301 30.17 -3.19 -32.50
N LEU A 302 29.02 -2.60 -32.85
CA LEU A 302 27.84 -2.60 -31.99
C LEU A 302 27.32 -4.01 -31.73
N GLU A 303 27.13 -4.81 -32.78
CA GLU A 303 26.60 -6.17 -32.63
C GLU A 303 27.54 -7.05 -31.80
N ARG A 304 28.86 -6.88 -31.94
CA ARG A 304 29.85 -7.59 -31.12
C ARG A 304 29.70 -7.30 -29.63
N VAL A 305 29.56 -6.03 -29.24
CA VAL A 305 29.42 -5.66 -27.82
C VAL A 305 28.02 -5.91 -27.27
N ALA A 306 27.00 -5.83 -28.11
CA ALA A 306 25.61 -6.06 -27.74
C ALA A 306 25.26 -7.55 -27.58
N THR A 307 25.86 -8.44 -28.38
CA THR A 307 25.57 -9.89 -28.36
C THR A 307 25.58 -10.52 -26.96
N PRO A 308 26.63 -10.38 -26.13
CA PRO A 308 26.64 -10.99 -24.79
C PRO A 308 25.56 -10.42 -23.86
N LEU A 309 25.24 -9.14 -24.00
CA LEU A 309 24.19 -8.47 -23.23
C LEU A 309 22.80 -8.96 -23.67
N LEU A 310 22.55 -9.03 -24.97
CA LEU A 310 21.29 -9.50 -25.53
C LEU A 310 21.08 -11.01 -25.33
N ALA A 311 22.14 -11.81 -25.24
CA ALA A 311 22.02 -13.22 -24.91
C ALA A 311 21.39 -13.42 -23.51
N ARG A 312 21.75 -12.58 -22.53
CA ARG A 312 21.09 -12.56 -21.20
C ARG A 312 19.62 -12.19 -21.33
N ALA A 313 19.29 -11.20 -22.16
CA ALA A 313 17.90 -10.78 -22.39
C ALA A 313 17.03 -11.91 -22.97
N VAL A 314 17.56 -12.60 -23.98
CA VAL A 314 16.85 -13.70 -24.66
C VAL A 314 16.66 -14.89 -23.70
N ALA A 315 17.69 -15.24 -22.93
CA ALA A 315 17.59 -16.30 -21.92
C ALA A 315 16.55 -15.97 -20.85
N GLU A 316 16.53 -14.73 -20.35
CA GLU A 316 15.53 -14.28 -19.38
C GLU A 316 14.12 -14.32 -20.00
N THR A 317 13.97 -13.94 -21.26
CA THR A 317 12.68 -14.03 -21.96
C THR A 317 12.17 -15.46 -22.03
N GLY A 318 13.03 -16.41 -22.39
CA GLY A 318 12.69 -17.84 -22.38
C GLY A 318 12.30 -18.34 -20.99
N ARG A 319 13.04 -17.91 -19.95
CA ARG A 319 12.75 -18.26 -18.55
C ARG A 319 11.38 -17.75 -18.10
N VAL A 320 11.03 -16.50 -18.41
CA VAL A 320 9.73 -15.90 -18.05
C VAL A 320 8.57 -16.58 -18.77
N ILE A 321 8.73 -16.91 -20.06
CA ILE A 321 7.73 -17.68 -20.81
C ILE A 321 7.52 -19.07 -20.19
N ALA A 322 8.60 -19.77 -19.86
CA ALA A 322 8.54 -21.08 -19.24
C ALA A 322 7.91 -21.02 -17.83
N ALA A 323 8.24 -20.00 -17.04
CA ALA A 323 7.66 -19.78 -15.71
C ALA A 323 6.15 -19.51 -15.76
N ALA A 324 5.63 -18.97 -16.87
CA ALA A 324 4.20 -18.84 -17.12
C ALA A 324 3.52 -20.18 -17.52
N GLY A 325 4.26 -21.30 -17.52
CA GLY A 325 3.76 -22.60 -17.92
C GLY A 325 3.54 -22.73 -19.44
N LEU A 326 4.20 -21.90 -20.23
CA LEU A 326 4.04 -21.84 -21.69
C LEU A 326 5.32 -22.24 -22.41
N THR A 327 5.17 -22.74 -23.63
CA THR A 327 6.25 -22.78 -24.63
C THR A 327 6.08 -21.59 -25.59
N PRO A 328 7.17 -21.06 -26.20
CA PRO A 328 7.08 -19.86 -27.04
C PRO A 328 6.05 -19.96 -28.17
N ASP A 329 5.87 -21.12 -28.79
CA ASP A 329 4.89 -21.39 -29.86
C ASP A 329 3.43 -21.26 -29.41
N ARG A 330 3.17 -21.23 -28.10
CA ARG A 330 1.83 -21.06 -27.52
C ARG A 330 1.47 -19.59 -27.28
N LEU A 331 2.41 -18.67 -27.47
CA LEU A 331 2.15 -17.24 -27.38
C LEU A 331 1.38 -16.77 -28.62
N ALA A 332 0.35 -15.95 -28.41
CA ALA A 332 -0.31 -15.22 -29.49
C ALA A 332 0.61 -14.16 -30.12
N GLY A 333 1.67 -13.76 -29.40
CA GLY A 333 2.73 -12.91 -29.93
C GLY A 333 3.80 -12.55 -28.90
N LEU A 334 4.97 -12.18 -29.40
CA LEU A 334 6.05 -11.55 -28.65
C LEU A 334 6.22 -10.11 -29.15
N PHE A 335 6.06 -9.13 -28.27
CA PHE A 335 5.98 -7.71 -28.63
C PHE A 335 7.18 -6.95 -28.08
N LEU A 336 7.86 -6.18 -28.94
CA LEU A 336 9.04 -5.41 -28.55
C LEU A 336 8.68 -3.95 -28.25
N VAL A 337 9.06 -3.49 -27.06
CA VAL A 337 8.86 -2.12 -26.55
C VAL A 337 10.22 -1.54 -26.13
N GLY A 338 10.35 -0.23 -26.19
CA GLY A 338 11.55 0.49 -25.77
C GLY A 338 12.52 0.77 -26.92
N GLY A 339 13.11 1.97 -26.95
CA GLY A 339 13.94 2.46 -28.06
C GLY A 339 15.08 1.53 -28.51
N PRO A 340 15.88 0.94 -27.61
CA PRO A 340 16.92 -0.04 -27.95
C PRO A 340 16.46 -1.24 -28.80
N THR A 341 15.18 -1.64 -28.73
CA THR A 341 14.63 -2.74 -29.55
C THR A 341 14.62 -2.46 -31.05
N ARG A 342 14.83 -1.20 -31.47
CA ARG A 342 15.04 -0.82 -32.88
C ARG A 342 16.28 -1.48 -33.48
N MET A 343 17.23 -1.91 -32.65
CA MET A 343 18.43 -2.60 -33.10
C MET A 343 18.04 -3.95 -33.74
N PRO A 344 18.32 -4.18 -35.03
CA PRO A 344 17.88 -5.39 -35.72
C PRO A 344 18.37 -6.69 -35.08
N LEU A 345 19.52 -6.66 -34.39
CA LEU A 345 20.06 -7.81 -33.67
C LEU A 345 19.10 -8.35 -32.58
N VAL A 346 18.36 -7.49 -31.89
CA VAL A 346 17.43 -7.88 -30.81
C VAL A 346 16.37 -8.85 -31.36
N ALA A 347 15.66 -8.43 -32.41
CA ALA A 347 14.62 -9.25 -33.03
C ALA A 347 15.19 -10.55 -33.64
N ARG A 348 16.38 -10.49 -34.25
CA ARG A 348 17.05 -11.69 -34.80
C ARG A 348 17.39 -12.71 -33.74
N MET A 349 17.96 -12.28 -32.61
CA MET A 349 18.36 -13.19 -31.53
C MET A 349 17.14 -13.81 -30.83
N LEU A 350 16.09 -13.01 -30.56
CA LEU A 350 14.84 -13.53 -30.01
C LEU A 350 14.20 -14.57 -30.95
N HIS A 351 14.17 -14.27 -32.26
CA HIS A 351 13.61 -15.21 -33.23
C HIS A 351 14.43 -16.51 -33.35
N ALA A 352 15.75 -16.39 -33.38
CA ALA A 352 16.65 -17.54 -33.52
C ALA A 352 16.55 -18.50 -32.33
N GLU A 353 16.44 -17.97 -31.11
CA GLU A 353 16.40 -18.78 -29.89
C GLU A 353 15.00 -19.27 -29.53
N LEU A 354 13.98 -18.42 -29.66
CA LEU A 354 12.62 -18.74 -29.20
C LEU A 354 11.72 -19.30 -30.32
N GLY A 355 12.12 -19.18 -31.59
CA GLY A 355 11.33 -19.61 -32.74
C GLY A 355 10.08 -18.76 -33.02
N VAL A 356 9.83 -17.72 -32.23
CA VAL A 356 8.69 -16.78 -32.39
C VAL A 356 9.19 -15.54 -33.10
N ALA A 357 8.51 -15.10 -34.16
CA ALA A 357 8.83 -13.84 -34.83
C ALA A 357 8.33 -12.66 -33.96
N PRO A 358 9.21 -11.82 -33.40
CA PRO A 358 8.78 -10.68 -32.59
C PRO A 358 8.08 -9.63 -33.45
N THR A 359 7.03 -9.01 -32.92
CA THR A 359 6.42 -7.84 -33.55
C THR A 359 7.25 -6.62 -33.21
N VAL A 360 7.97 -6.12 -34.22
CA VAL A 360 8.76 -4.88 -34.15
C VAL A 360 7.88 -3.71 -34.57
N LEU A 361 7.97 -2.62 -33.81
CA LEU A 361 7.23 -1.39 -34.08
C LEU A 361 8.10 -0.33 -34.74
N GLU A 362 7.47 0.52 -35.54
CA GLU A 362 8.15 1.67 -36.14
C GLU A 362 8.52 2.73 -35.09
N GLN A 363 7.67 2.93 -34.08
CA GLN A 363 7.89 3.85 -32.97
C GLN A 363 7.68 3.12 -31.63
N PRO A 364 8.65 2.32 -31.16
CA PRO A 364 8.51 1.53 -29.93
C PRO A 364 8.41 2.35 -28.64
N GLU A 365 8.53 3.69 -28.71
CA GLU A 365 8.37 4.60 -27.58
C GLU A 365 6.92 5.10 -27.36
N LEU A 366 6.04 5.03 -28.38
CA LEU A 366 4.64 5.45 -28.27
C LEU A 366 3.64 4.41 -27.67
N PRO A 367 3.79 3.09 -27.88
CA PRO A 367 2.77 2.08 -27.56
C PRO A 367 2.29 2.10 -26.13
N VAL A 368 3.19 2.37 -25.19
CA VAL A 368 2.88 2.37 -23.77
C VAL A 368 1.94 3.54 -23.46
N ALA A 369 2.27 4.75 -23.91
CA ALA A 369 1.41 5.92 -23.73
C ALA A 369 0.07 5.82 -24.50
N GLU A 370 0.08 5.28 -25.73
CA GLU A 370 -1.16 5.08 -26.49
C GLU A 370 -2.03 3.95 -25.93
N GLY A 371 -1.41 2.86 -25.48
CA GLY A 371 -2.06 1.77 -24.80
C GLY A 371 -2.67 2.21 -23.47
N ALA A 372 -2.02 3.11 -22.74
CA ALA A 372 -2.55 3.67 -21.50
C ALA A 372 -3.89 4.40 -21.70
N LEU A 373 -4.11 5.04 -22.85
CA LEU A 373 -5.39 5.71 -23.15
C LEU A 373 -6.58 4.76 -23.23
N THR A 374 -6.34 3.49 -23.55
CA THR A 374 -7.40 2.46 -23.62
C THR A 374 -7.91 2.05 -22.24
N ASP A 375 -7.21 2.45 -21.18
CA ASP A 375 -7.66 2.25 -19.80
C ASP A 375 -8.85 3.14 -19.42
N LEU A 376 -9.10 4.19 -20.21
CA LEU A 376 -10.17 5.15 -19.98
C LEU A 376 -11.29 4.94 -21.00
N PRO A 377 -12.58 4.95 -20.57
CA PRO A 377 -13.71 4.67 -21.43
C PRO A 377 -13.67 5.44 -22.75
N ALA A 378 -13.98 4.75 -23.85
CA ALA A 378 -14.06 5.39 -25.16
C ALA A 378 -15.16 6.48 -25.18
N PRO A 379 -14.97 7.58 -25.92
CA PRO A 379 -16.03 8.57 -26.12
C PRO A 379 -17.26 7.90 -26.73
N ARG A 380 -18.45 8.14 -26.15
CA ARG A 380 -19.69 7.67 -26.77
C ARG A 380 -19.85 8.36 -28.12
N PRO A 381 -20.14 7.63 -29.22
CA PRO A 381 -20.46 8.28 -30.48
C PRO A 381 -21.67 9.21 -30.27
N PRO A 382 -21.68 10.40 -30.88
CA PRO A 382 -22.83 11.29 -30.78
C PRO A 382 -24.04 10.49 -31.27
N HIS A 383 -25.09 10.44 -30.43
CA HIS A 383 -26.37 9.90 -30.84
C HIS A 383 -26.73 10.53 -32.18
N GLN A 384 -26.76 9.72 -33.25
CA GLN A 384 -27.48 10.14 -34.45
C GLN A 384 -28.91 10.36 -33.98
N ALA A 385 -29.30 11.62 -33.82
CA ALA A 385 -30.68 11.97 -33.60
C ALA A 385 -31.46 11.31 -34.74
N SER A 386 -32.34 10.36 -34.39
CA SER A 386 -33.31 9.86 -35.36
C SER A 386 -33.99 11.08 -35.99
N PRO A 387 -34.07 11.18 -37.33
CA PRO A 387 -34.70 12.31 -37.97
C PRO A 387 -36.11 12.45 -37.38
N ALA A 388 -36.40 13.65 -36.87
CA ALA A 388 -37.69 13.96 -36.27
C ALA A 388 -38.80 13.56 -37.25
N ALA A 389 -39.69 12.67 -36.81
CA ALA A 389 -40.91 12.38 -37.54
C ALA A 389 -41.68 13.70 -37.73
N PRO A 390 -42.27 13.94 -38.93
CA PRO A 390 -42.96 15.19 -39.20
C PRO A 390 -44.14 15.36 -38.24
N ALA A 391 -44.32 16.59 -37.74
CA ALA A 391 -45.31 16.96 -36.76
C ALA A 391 -46.74 16.55 -37.19
N GLY A 392 -47.29 15.54 -36.52
CA GLY A 392 -48.70 15.17 -36.60
C GLY A 392 -49.55 16.12 -35.72
N VAL A 393 -50.57 16.68 -36.35
CA VAL A 393 -51.58 17.62 -35.82
C VAL A 393 -52.21 17.14 -34.49
N PRO A 394 -52.43 18.03 -33.49
CA PRO A 394 -53.07 17.64 -32.24
C PRO A 394 -54.58 17.40 -32.41
N PRO A 395 -55.16 16.38 -31.74
CA PRO A 395 -56.61 16.19 -31.74
C PRO A 395 -57.29 17.21 -30.82
N THR A 396 -58.37 17.77 -31.35
CA THR A 396 -59.30 18.71 -30.72
C THR A 396 -60.13 18.05 -29.61
N VAL A 397 -60.25 18.75 -28.48
CA VAL A 397 -61.15 18.42 -27.36
C VAL A 397 -62.56 18.94 -27.67
N PRO A 398 -63.65 18.17 -27.50
CA PRO A 398 -65.00 18.71 -27.48
C PRO A 398 -65.42 19.13 -26.06
N ALA A 399 -66.15 20.25 -26.00
CA ALA A 399 -66.61 20.91 -24.79
C ALA A 399 -67.93 20.34 -24.20
N VAL A 400 -68.09 20.67 -22.92
CA VAL A 400 -69.17 20.48 -21.92
C VAL A 400 -70.62 20.64 -22.40
N ALA A 401 -71.52 19.83 -21.85
CA ALA A 401 -72.89 20.24 -21.49
C ALA A 401 -73.34 19.48 -20.21
N GLY A 402 -73.75 20.22 -19.18
CA GLY A 402 -74.19 19.68 -17.89
C GLY A 402 -75.72 19.62 -17.74
N ALA A 403 -76.20 18.99 -16.67
CA ALA A 403 -77.28 19.44 -15.78
C ALA A 403 -77.79 18.31 -14.85
N GLY A 404 -77.94 18.62 -13.56
CA GLY A 404 -79.09 18.17 -12.77
C GLY A 404 -78.84 17.23 -11.58
N GLY A 405 -79.10 17.73 -10.35
CA GLY A 405 -79.78 16.95 -9.31
C GLY A 405 -79.05 16.70 -7.97
N LEU A 406 -79.45 17.45 -6.94
CA LEU A 406 -79.43 17.12 -5.50
C LEU A 406 -80.91 17.03 -5.03
N PRO A 407 -81.32 16.61 -3.80
CA PRO A 407 -80.63 16.05 -2.61
C PRO A 407 -81.44 14.83 -1.99
N PRO A 408 -81.64 14.69 -0.65
CA PRO A 408 -80.81 14.00 0.36
C PRO A 408 -81.54 12.79 1.02
N THR A 409 -80.87 11.98 1.88
CA THR A 409 -81.53 11.33 3.03
C THR A 409 -80.53 10.86 4.10
N ARG A 410 -81.01 10.92 5.35
CA ARG A 410 -80.39 10.65 6.65
C ARG A 410 -81.20 9.53 7.33
N ALA A 411 -80.64 8.95 8.40
CA ALA A 411 -81.31 8.12 9.44
C ALA A 411 -81.47 6.61 9.07
N ASP A 412 -81.28 5.59 9.92
CA ASP A 412 -81.46 5.41 11.37
C ASP A 412 -80.65 4.19 11.93
N GLY A 413 -80.34 4.17 13.24
CA GLY A 413 -80.06 2.94 14.04
C GLY A 413 -81.36 2.45 14.73
N PRO A 414 -81.40 1.78 15.91
CA PRO A 414 -80.47 0.92 16.70
C PRO A 414 -81.25 -0.34 17.26
N PRO A 415 -81.27 -0.77 18.56
CA PRO A 415 -80.25 -1.23 19.54
C PRO A 415 -80.53 -2.66 20.13
N GLY A 416 -79.68 -3.14 21.08
CA GLY A 416 -80.08 -4.19 22.04
C GLY A 416 -78.98 -4.69 23.01
N SER A 417 -78.98 -4.18 24.25
CA SER A 417 -78.29 -4.71 25.46
C SER A 417 -79.35 -5.37 26.40
N PRO A 418 -79.15 -5.66 27.72
CA PRO A 418 -78.05 -6.18 28.59
C PRO A 418 -78.63 -7.41 29.42
N PRO A 419 -78.38 -7.71 30.74
CA PRO A 419 -77.47 -7.23 31.83
C PRO A 419 -76.73 -8.39 32.58
N THR A 420 -75.99 -8.31 33.71
CA THR A 420 -76.03 -7.50 34.95
C THR A 420 -74.76 -7.79 35.81
N VAL A 421 -74.36 -6.83 36.67
CA VAL A 421 -73.40 -6.92 37.81
C VAL A 421 -74.04 -7.64 39.04
N PRO A 422 -73.37 -8.03 40.17
CA PRO A 422 -72.54 -7.17 41.06
C PRO A 422 -71.38 -7.82 41.91
N ALA A 423 -70.52 -6.91 42.40
CA ALA A 423 -69.73 -6.81 43.66
C ALA A 423 -69.38 -8.02 44.59
N GLY A 424 -68.17 -7.96 45.17
CA GLY A 424 -67.90 -8.37 46.57
C GLY A 424 -66.64 -9.24 46.82
N SER A 425 -65.69 -8.73 47.61
CA SER A 425 -64.60 -9.46 48.32
C SER A 425 -65.15 -10.56 49.26
N PRO A 426 -64.38 -11.34 50.09
CA PRO A 426 -62.91 -11.46 50.31
C PRO A 426 -62.37 -12.93 50.49
N GLY A 427 -61.04 -13.08 50.65
CA GLY A 427 -60.41 -14.03 51.61
C GLY A 427 -60.23 -15.53 51.27
N MET A 428 -58.96 -16.00 51.36
CA MET A 428 -58.38 -17.27 51.94
C MET A 428 -59.20 -18.58 51.93
N PRO A 429 -58.63 -19.82 51.76
CA PRO A 429 -57.57 -20.41 52.63
C PRO A 429 -56.59 -21.41 51.91
N ALA A 430 -55.36 -21.66 52.38
CA ALA A 430 -54.84 -22.59 53.41
C ALA A 430 -54.83 -24.10 53.09
N THR A 431 -53.64 -24.71 53.14
CA THR A 431 -53.29 -26.07 53.65
C THR A 431 -51.76 -26.07 53.83
N ALA A 432 -51.10 -26.18 54.99
CA ALA A 432 -51.24 -26.95 56.25
C ALA A 432 -50.81 -28.43 56.17
N TRP A 433 -50.26 -28.92 57.30
CA TRP A 433 -49.79 -30.28 57.69
C TRP A 433 -48.30 -30.58 57.44
N GLY A 434 -47.45 -30.95 58.42
CA GLY A 434 -47.61 -31.26 59.85
C GLY A 434 -46.22 -31.48 60.54
N GLY A 435 -46.14 -31.27 61.86
CA GLY A 435 -44.91 -31.35 62.72
C GLY A 435 -44.56 -32.77 63.19
N PRO A 436 -44.07 -33.02 64.44
CA PRO A 436 -43.43 -32.21 65.50
C PRO A 436 -41.96 -32.70 65.76
N VAL A 437 -41.15 -32.20 66.72
CA VAL A 437 -40.98 -32.74 68.11
C VAL A 437 -40.14 -31.75 68.98
N SER A 438 -40.68 -31.45 70.16
CA SER A 438 -40.16 -31.11 71.50
C SER A 438 -38.67 -30.79 71.77
N GLY A 439 -38.44 -29.69 72.53
CA GLY A 439 -37.21 -29.35 73.28
C GLY A 439 -36.96 -30.28 74.48
N THR A 440 -35.80 -30.31 75.17
CA THR A 440 -34.94 -29.27 75.84
C THR A 440 -33.66 -30.01 76.36
N PRO A 441 -32.65 -29.44 77.07
CA PRO A 441 -32.09 -28.08 77.14
C PRO A 441 -30.56 -28.02 76.88
N ALA A 442 -30.00 -26.81 76.86
CA ALA A 442 -28.57 -26.53 76.67
C ALA A 442 -27.66 -26.87 77.89
N PRO A 443 -26.35 -27.05 77.68
CA PRO A 443 -25.30 -26.75 78.66
C PRO A 443 -24.46 -25.52 78.25
N PRO A 444 -23.73 -24.88 79.18
CA PRO A 444 -23.23 -23.51 79.04
C PRO A 444 -21.95 -23.39 78.20
N ALA A 445 -21.81 -22.25 77.53
CA ALA A 445 -20.64 -21.84 76.78
C ALA A 445 -19.45 -21.44 77.68
N PRO A 446 -18.20 -21.83 77.36
CA PRO A 446 -17.00 -21.18 77.90
C PRO A 446 -16.64 -19.92 77.05
N PRO A 447 -15.84 -18.98 77.59
CA PRO A 447 -15.85 -17.59 77.16
C PRO A 447 -15.15 -17.39 75.79
N ARG A 448 -15.93 -17.20 74.73
CA ARG A 448 -15.45 -16.95 73.36
C ARG A 448 -15.18 -15.46 73.03
N ARG A 449 -15.01 -14.59 74.02
CA ARG A 449 -14.78 -13.15 73.77
C ARG A 449 -13.42 -12.80 73.13
N ARG A 450 -12.43 -13.70 73.14
CA ARG A 450 -11.14 -13.46 72.46
C ARG A 450 -11.07 -13.98 71.02
N ARG A 451 -11.79 -15.05 70.65
CA ARG A 451 -11.71 -15.62 69.28
C ARG A 451 -12.53 -14.85 68.24
N ALA A 452 -13.69 -14.30 68.64
CA ALA A 452 -14.50 -13.48 67.73
C ALA A 452 -13.78 -12.17 67.35
N LEU A 453 -13.07 -11.54 68.29
CA LEU A 453 -12.30 -10.32 68.02
C LEU A 453 -11.17 -10.59 67.00
N TRP A 454 -10.43 -11.69 67.15
CA TRP A 454 -9.37 -12.06 66.20
C TRP A 454 -9.89 -12.44 64.81
N ILE A 455 -11.06 -13.08 64.72
CA ILE A 455 -11.70 -13.38 63.43
C ILE A 455 -12.21 -12.10 62.76
N SER A 456 -12.83 -11.17 63.51
CA SER A 456 -13.27 -9.87 62.98
C SER A 456 -12.08 -9.00 62.55
N VAL A 457 -10.99 -9.00 63.30
CA VAL A 457 -9.75 -8.28 62.93
C VAL A 457 -9.09 -8.91 61.70
N ALA A 458 -9.02 -10.24 61.62
CA ALA A 458 -8.50 -10.92 60.44
C ALA A 458 -9.38 -10.69 59.20
N ALA A 459 -10.70 -10.69 59.34
CA ALA A 459 -11.63 -10.39 58.26
C ALA A 459 -11.53 -8.92 57.81
N ALA A 460 -11.39 -7.98 58.75
CA ALA A 460 -11.19 -6.56 58.44
C ALA A 460 -9.84 -6.30 57.76
N LEU A 461 -8.77 -6.97 58.19
CA LEU A 461 -7.45 -6.90 57.54
C LEU A 461 -7.45 -7.56 56.16
N ALA A 462 -8.19 -8.65 55.97
CA ALA A 462 -8.38 -9.27 54.67
C ALA A 462 -9.17 -8.36 53.72
N LEU A 463 -10.25 -7.73 54.20
CA LEU A 463 -11.03 -6.76 53.41
C LEU A 463 -10.22 -5.50 53.10
N ALA A 464 -9.43 -4.99 54.05
CA ALA A 464 -8.52 -3.88 53.81
C ALA A 464 -7.39 -4.26 52.85
N GLY A 465 -6.92 -5.50 52.89
CA GLY A 465 -5.95 -6.05 51.94
C GLY A 465 -6.53 -6.22 50.53
N VAL A 466 -7.78 -6.68 50.40
CA VAL A 466 -8.49 -6.78 49.12
C VAL A 466 -8.86 -5.40 48.57
N ALA A 467 -9.32 -4.49 49.42
CA ALA A 467 -9.63 -3.11 49.03
C ALA A 467 -8.36 -2.33 48.68
N GLY A 468 -7.28 -2.50 49.46
CA GLY A 468 -5.98 -1.92 49.17
C GLY A 468 -5.33 -2.51 47.92
N GLY A 469 -5.44 -3.83 47.72
CA GLY A 469 -4.98 -4.51 46.50
C GLY A 469 -5.81 -4.14 45.27
N GLY A 470 -7.13 -3.98 45.43
CA GLY A 470 -8.03 -3.50 44.38
C GLY A 470 -7.79 -2.04 44.02
N ALA A 471 -7.56 -1.18 45.03
CA ALA A 471 -7.15 0.21 44.81
C ALA A 471 -5.80 0.27 44.08
N LEU A 472 -4.79 -0.46 44.54
CA LEU A 472 -3.48 -0.57 43.87
C LEU A 472 -3.60 -1.11 42.44
N TRP A 473 -4.48 -2.08 42.18
CA TRP A 473 -4.71 -2.61 40.84
C TRP A 473 -5.38 -1.58 39.92
N TYR A 474 -6.34 -0.81 40.44
CA TYR A 474 -7.06 0.21 39.67
C TYR A 474 -6.26 1.52 39.48
N THR A 475 -5.37 1.86 40.41
CA THR A 475 -4.53 3.08 40.35
C THR A 475 -3.14 2.83 39.79
N ARG A 476 -2.78 1.57 39.46
CA ARG A 476 -1.49 1.27 38.84
C ARG A 476 -1.52 1.78 37.40
N ASP A 477 -0.57 2.64 37.07
CA ASP A 477 -0.30 3.00 35.68
C ASP A 477 0.04 1.71 34.91
N ARG A 478 -0.79 1.40 33.93
CA ARG A 478 -0.69 0.16 33.15
C ARG A 478 0.47 0.22 32.15
N TYR A 479 0.89 1.43 31.80
CA TYR A 479 1.95 1.72 30.84
C TYR A 479 2.87 2.79 31.43
N PRO A 480 3.60 2.48 32.52
CA PRO A 480 4.48 3.45 33.14
C PRO A 480 5.53 3.92 32.13
N GLY A 481 5.89 5.20 32.22
CA GLY A 481 6.99 5.75 31.43
C GLY A 481 8.28 4.94 31.62
N LEU A 482 8.88 4.49 30.52
CA LEU A 482 10.11 3.71 30.54
C LEU A 482 11.31 4.60 30.89
N GLU A 483 12.19 4.07 31.75
CA GLU A 483 13.52 4.61 31.92
C GLU A 483 14.43 4.13 30.78
N PHE A 484 14.52 4.93 29.72
CA PHE A 484 15.40 4.66 28.59
C PHE A 484 16.88 4.71 29.00
N GLN A 485 17.67 3.80 28.42
CA GLN A 485 19.12 3.80 28.61
C GLN A 485 19.76 5.03 27.95
N LYS A 486 20.93 5.43 28.44
CA LYS A 486 21.71 6.52 27.81
C LYS A 486 22.25 6.16 26.42
N THR A 487 22.34 4.87 26.12
CA THR A 487 22.90 4.35 24.87
C THR A 487 22.19 3.08 24.45
N LEU A 488 21.96 2.93 23.15
CA LEU A 488 21.47 1.73 22.51
C LEU A 488 22.56 0.65 22.58
N THR A 489 22.32 -0.40 23.36
CA THR A 489 23.33 -1.43 23.63
C THR A 489 23.11 -2.63 22.71
N GLU A 490 24.10 -2.99 21.90
CA GLU A 490 24.06 -4.24 21.12
C GLU A 490 24.14 -5.43 22.07
N VAL A 491 23.11 -6.29 22.07
CA VAL A 491 23.04 -7.51 22.89
C VAL A 491 23.70 -8.67 22.15
N LYS A 492 23.29 -8.88 20.90
CA LYS A 492 23.72 -10.04 20.10
C LYS A 492 23.50 -9.80 18.62
N ARG A 493 24.42 -10.31 17.79
CA ARG A 493 24.21 -10.56 16.36
C ARG A 493 23.89 -12.03 16.10
N VAL A 494 22.83 -12.26 15.35
CA VAL A 494 22.32 -13.58 14.97
C VAL A 494 22.66 -13.82 13.50
N PRO A 495 23.56 -14.76 13.17
CA PRO A 495 24.04 -14.92 11.80
C PRO A 495 22.94 -15.45 10.87
N ALA A 496 22.90 -14.90 9.65
CA ALA A 496 21.98 -15.30 8.58
C ALA A 496 22.54 -16.40 7.66
N GLY A 497 23.61 -17.11 8.06
CA GLY A 497 24.15 -18.29 7.36
C GLY A 497 24.68 -18.09 5.92
N THR A 498 24.37 -16.97 5.28
CA THR A 498 24.73 -16.55 3.93
C THR A 498 25.44 -15.19 4.00
N ASP A 499 26.24 -14.86 2.98
CA ASP A 499 27.09 -13.67 3.03
C ASP A 499 26.31 -12.34 2.95
N ARG A 500 25.07 -12.34 2.41
CA ARG A 500 24.18 -11.17 2.37
C ARG A 500 22.75 -11.57 1.93
N PRO A 501 21.80 -11.85 2.83
CA PRO A 501 20.43 -12.21 2.42
C PRO A 501 19.74 -11.04 1.70
N ALA A 502 19.00 -11.36 0.62
CA ALA A 502 18.26 -10.37 -0.14
C ALA A 502 17.12 -9.75 0.70
N GLU A 503 16.35 -10.60 1.37
CA GLU A 503 15.23 -10.20 2.24
C GLU A 503 15.52 -10.60 3.69
N THR A 504 15.07 -9.79 4.64
CA THR A 504 15.23 -10.05 6.08
C THR A 504 13.94 -9.70 6.80
N PHE A 505 13.44 -10.61 7.62
CA PHE A 505 12.22 -10.42 8.39
C PHE A 505 12.51 -10.58 9.86
N THR A 506 11.91 -9.73 10.70
CA THR A 506 11.92 -9.95 12.15
C THR A 506 10.52 -9.85 12.75
N ALA A 507 10.30 -10.60 13.82
CA ALA A 507 9.10 -10.51 14.63
C ALA A 507 9.44 -10.69 16.11
N LEU A 508 8.81 -9.92 16.98
CA LEU A 508 8.97 -9.99 18.43
C LEU A 508 7.61 -10.14 19.09
N LEU A 509 7.47 -11.11 19.98
CA LEU A 509 6.30 -11.26 20.84
C LEU A 509 6.75 -11.78 22.21
N GLY A 510 6.46 -11.01 23.26
CA GLY A 510 6.92 -11.31 24.61
C GLY A 510 8.44 -11.40 24.71
N ASP A 511 8.93 -12.55 25.17
CA ASP A 511 10.34 -12.87 25.41
C ASP A 511 11.02 -13.56 24.21
N THR A 512 10.32 -13.72 23.09
CA THR A 512 10.82 -14.46 21.93
C THR A 512 10.92 -13.54 20.72
N GLY A 513 12.11 -13.53 20.10
CA GLY A 513 12.36 -12.89 18.82
C GLY A 513 12.54 -13.93 17.72
N TYR A 514 12.09 -13.61 16.52
CA TYR A 514 12.27 -14.43 15.33
C TYR A 514 12.99 -13.62 14.27
N ALA A 515 14.03 -14.20 13.69
CA ALA A 515 14.71 -13.69 12.51
C ALA A 515 14.49 -14.68 11.36
N ALA A 516 14.20 -14.19 10.16
CA ALA A 516 14.02 -15.04 9.00
C ALA A 516 14.61 -14.44 7.73
N TYR A 517 15.12 -15.31 6.85
CA TYR A 517 15.72 -14.96 5.57
C TYR A 517 15.60 -16.10 4.56
N PRO A 518 15.50 -15.79 3.27
CA PRO A 518 15.42 -16.80 2.22
C PRO A 518 16.78 -17.47 1.99
N LEU A 519 16.75 -18.75 1.65
CA LEU A 519 17.90 -19.57 1.26
C LEU A 519 17.97 -19.70 -0.26
N PRO A 520 19.14 -20.06 -0.83
CA PRO A 520 19.29 -20.27 -2.29
C PRO A 520 18.39 -21.36 -2.90
N ASP A 521 17.76 -22.19 -2.08
CA ASP A 521 16.82 -23.25 -2.51
C ASP A 521 15.34 -22.85 -2.29
N ASP A 522 15.07 -21.54 -2.24
CA ASP A 522 13.75 -20.92 -2.08
C ASP A 522 13.05 -21.21 -0.73
N ARG A 523 13.70 -21.91 0.21
CA ARG A 523 13.16 -22.09 1.56
C ARG A 523 13.48 -20.88 2.44
N LEU A 524 12.63 -20.60 3.42
CA LEU A 524 12.91 -19.60 4.45
C LEU A 524 13.56 -20.27 5.65
N GLU A 525 14.70 -19.76 6.09
CA GLU A 525 15.27 -20.14 7.38
C GLU A 525 14.71 -19.22 8.46
N ILE A 526 14.16 -19.81 9.52
CA ILE A 526 13.63 -19.10 10.68
C ILE A 526 14.47 -19.47 11.91
N VAL A 527 14.92 -18.45 12.62
CA VAL A 527 15.73 -18.54 13.83
C VAL A 527 14.95 -17.90 14.98
N ALA A 528 14.55 -18.70 15.96
CA ALA A 528 14.00 -18.17 17.20
C ALA A 528 15.11 -17.91 18.21
N VAL A 529 15.05 -16.75 18.85
CA VAL A 529 15.99 -16.30 19.87
C VAL A 529 15.24 -15.83 21.12
N ASP A 530 15.89 -15.98 22.26
CA ASP A 530 15.49 -15.31 23.48
C ASP A 530 15.70 -13.80 23.35
N ALA A 531 14.64 -13.01 23.47
CA ALA A 531 14.67 -11.58 23.23
C ALA A 531 15.49 -10.81 24.28
N ALA A 532 15.77 -11.38 25.46
CA ALA A 532 16.59 -10.73 26.46
C ALA A 532 18.10 -10.95 26.24
N THR A 533 18.48 -12.16 25.81
CA THR A 533 19.89 -12.58 25.73
C THR A 533 20.41 -12.74 24.29
N GLY A 534 19.51 -12.83 23.31
CA GLY A 534 19.82 -13.23 21.94
C GLY A 534 20.22 -14.70 21.80
N ALA A 535 20.04 -15.52 22.85
CA ALA A 535 20.36 -16.94 22.79
C ALA A 535 19.43 -17.67 21.82
N GLN A 536 20.00 -18.41 20.88
CA GLN A 536 19.22 -19.20 19.92
C GLN A 536 18.43 -20.28 20.65
N ARG A 537 17.10 -20.27 20.49
CA ARG A 537 16.19 -21.32 20.97
C ARG A 537 16.14 -22.47 19.97
N TRP A 538 15.90 -22.15 18.70
CA TRP A 538 15.92 -23.11 17.59
C TRP A 538 16.20 -22.42 16.25
N ARG A 539 16.58 -23.21 15.25
CA ARG A 539 16.79 -22.80 13.86
C ARG A 539 16.20 -23.88 12.96
N LYS A 540 15.24 -23.51 12.11
CA LYS A 540 14.50 -24.45 11.26
C LYS A 540 14.21 -23.82 9.91
N GLN A 541 14.20 -24.66 8.87
CA GLN A 541 13.84 -24.27 7.52
C GLN A 541 12.37 -24.59 7.28
N THR A 542 11.73 -23.79 6.43
CA THR A 542 10.39 -24.10 5.91
C THR A 542 10.40 -25.39 5.11
N THR A 543 9.31 -26.16 5.15
CA THR A 543 9.10 -27.29 4.23
C THR A 543 8.66 -26.81 2.85
N GLN A 544 7.95 -25.68 2.77
CA GLN A 544 7.58 -25.04 1.52
C GLN A 544 8.73 -24.18 0.98
N THR A 545 8.81 -24.15 -0.35
CA THR A 545 9.71 -23.30 -1.14
C THR A 545 8.90 -22.15 -1.75
N SER A 546 9.44 -20.95 -1.74
CA SER A 546 8.93 -19.80 -2.49
C SER A 546 10.09 -18.93 -2.93
N GLN A 547 10.05 -18.50 -4.20
CA GLN A 547 11.03 -17.56 -4.77
C GLN A 547 10.99 -16.18 -4.08
N ARG A 548 9.88 -15.84 -3.40
CA ARG A 548 9.76 -14.62 -2.58
C ARG A 548 9.01 -14.87 -1.29
N TRP A 549 9.45 -14.21 -0.23
CA TRP A 549 8.78 -14.22 1.06
C TRP A 549 8.28 -12.82 1.38
N ARG A 550 7.12 -12.73 2.02
CA ARG A 550 6.44 -11.45 2.24
C ARG A 550 6.61 -10.95 3.66
N SER A 551 6.33 -11.80 4.64
CA SER A 551 6.31 -11.35 6.04
C SER A 551 6.43 -12.50 7.05
N LEU A 552 6.76 -12.10 8.27
CA LEU A 552 6.82 -12.96 9.45
C LEU A 552 5.95 -12.33 10.56
N VAL A 553 5.04 -13.10 11.14
CA VAL A 553 4.13 -12.66 12.19
C VAL A 553 4.31 -13.56 13.41
N ALA A 554 4.71 -12.98 14.53
CA ALA A 554 4.73 -13.70 15.81
C ALA A 554 3.31 -13.70 16.38
N VAL A 555 2.85 -14.87 16.81
CA VAL A 555 1.50 -15.09 17.34
C VAL A 555 1.59 -15.88 18.66
N PRO A 556 0.56 -15.89 19.52
CA PRO A 556 0.63 -16.62 20.79
C PRO A 556 1.00 -18.10 20.57
N GLY A 557 2.13 -18.51 21.15
CA GLY A 557 2.65 -19.87 21.05
C GLY A 557 3.13 -20.31 19.66
N ALA A 558 3.17 -19.44 18.65
CA ALA A 558 3.62 -19.80 17.30
C ALA A 558 4.27 -18.64 16.53
N VAL A 559 4.79 -18.93 15.33
CA VAL A 559 5.20 -17.94 14.35
C VAL A 559 4.65 -18.34 12.98
N ALA A 560 4.08 -17.37 12.28
CA ALA A 560 3.53 -17.52 10.94
C ALA A 560 4.46 -16.86 9.91
N ALA A 561 4.76 -17.57 8.83
CA ALA A 561 5.51 -17.07 7.69
C ALA A 561 4.60 -17.05 6.46
N PHE A 562 4.65 -15.95 5.71
CA PHE A 562 3.87 -15.74 4.50
C PHE A 562 4.81 -15.68 3.31
N SER A 563 4.57 -16.50 2.29
CA SER A 563 5.20 -16.30 1.00
C SER A 563 4.53 -15.14 0.25
N ASP A 564 5.21 -14.65 -0.78
CA ASP A 564 4.61 -13.75 -1.77
C ASP A 564 4.20 -14.55 -3.01
N ALA A 565 3.26 -14.03 -3.79
CA ALA A 565 2.88 -14.60 -5.09
C ALA A 565 3.40 -13.74 -6.25
N PHE A 566 3.66 -14.34 -7.41
CA PHE A 566 3.97 -13.56 -8.63
C PHE A 566 2.66 -13.28 -9.39
N GLY A 567 2.36 -12.00 -9.61
CA GLY A 567 1.20 -11.55 -10.40
C GLY A 567 -0.11 -11.47 -9.60
N ASP A 568 -1.08 -10.69 -10.11
CA ASP A 568 -2.39 -10.55 -9.48
C ASP A 568 -3.15 -11.89 -9.54
N GLY A 569 -3.62 -12.41 -8.40
CA GLY A 569 -4.35 -13.67 -8.31
C GLY A 569 -3.47 -14.93 -8.22
N GLY A 570 -2.17 -14.78 -7.91
CA GLY A 570 -1.31 -15.91 -7.58
C GLY A 570 -1.60 -16.50 -6.20
N SER A 571 -1.34 -17.80 -6.03
CA SER A 571 -1.45 -18.46 -4.73
C SER A 571 -0.18 -18.24 -3.91
N ARG A 572 -0.32 -17.96 -2.61
CA ARG A 572 0.76 -17.89 -1.64
C ARG A 572 0.58 -18.91 -0.52
N GLU A 573 1.67 -19.24 0.15
CA GLU A 573 1.68 -20.18 1.27
C GLU A 573 1.73 -19.43 2.60
N VAL A 574 0.88 -19.86 3.54
CA VAL A 574 1.00 -19.54 4.96
C VAL A 574 1.49 -20.76 5.69
N MET A 575 2.58 -20.63 6.42
CA MET A 575 3.11 -21.66 7.30
C MET A 575 3.06 -21.20 8.74
N VAL A 576 2.62 -22.07 9.65
CA VAL A 576 2.66 -21.83 11.09
C VAL A 576 3.55 -22.85 11.78
N ARG A 577 4.48 -22.35 12.62
CA ARG A 577 5.41 -23.15 13.42
C ARG A 577 5.20 -22.90 14.91
N ASP A 578 5.43 -23.92 15.70
CA ASP A 578 5.40 -23.84 17.15
C ASP A 578 6.53 -22.95 17.69
N ALA A 579 6.21 -22.03 18.60
CA ALA A 579 7.18 -21.07 19.14
C ALA A 579 8.30 -21.73 19.96
N SER A 580 8.01 -22.84 20.63
CA SER A 580 8.96 -23.49 21.55
C SER A 580 9.92 -24.43 20.84
N SER A 581 9.43 -25.19 19.87
CA SER A 581 10.17 -26.26 19.21
C SER A 581 10.59 -25.94 17.77
N GLY A 582 9.92 -24.98 17.13
CA GLY A 582 10.07 -24.68 15.71
C GLY A 582 9.45 -25.73 14.78
N GLU A 583 8.78 -26.75 15.33
CA GLU A 583 8.08 -27.76 14.54
C GLU A 583 6.88 -27.16 13.81
N GLN A 584 6.66 -27.62 12.58
CA GLN A 584 5.55 -27.13 11.77
C GLN A 584 4.22 -27.63 12.32
N ARG A 585 3.31 -26.71 12.61
CA ARG A 585 1.94 -27.03 13.02
C ARG A 585 1.09 -27.35 11.80
N TRP A 586 1.13 -26.47 10.80
CA TRP A 586 0.41 -26.63 9.54
C TRP A 586 0.94 -25.65 8.49
N SER A 587 0.58 -25.89 7.24
CA SER A 587 0.75 -24.97 6.12
C SER A 587 -0.52 -24.97 5.27
N ARG A 588 -0.81 -23.86 4.59
CA ARG A 588 -1.97 -23.74 3.73
C ARG A 588 -1.71 -22.76 2.59
N THR A 589 -2.09 -23.19 1.39
CA THR A 589 -2.21 -22.34 0.21
C THR A 589 -3.40 -21.41 0.37
N ILE A 590 -3.18 -20.12 0.18
CA ILE A 590 -4.19 -19.05 0.16
C ILE A 590 -3.98 -18.19 -1.10
N GLN A 591 -4.92 -17.31 -1.43
CA GLN A 591 -4.69 -16.34 -2.51
C GLN A 591 -3.89 -15.13 -2.02
N ASP A 592 -3.29 -14.40 -2.97
CA ASP A 592 -2.50 -13.21 -2.66
C ASP A 592 -3.30 -12.15 -1.89
N ASP A 593 -4.58 -11.98 -2.25
CA ASP A 593 -5.46 -10.96 -1.69
C ASP A 593 -6.26 -11.46 -0.46
N ASP A 594 -6.19 -12.74 -0.11
CA ASP A 594 -6.77 -13.29 1.11
C ASP A 594 -6.13 -12.65 2.35
N GLN A 595 -6.87 -12.56 3.45
CA GLN A 595 -6.35 -12.05 4.73
C GLN A 595 -6.45 -13.12 5.82
N VAL A 596 -5.50 -13.12 6.75
CA VAL A 596 -5.51 -14.05 7.90
C VAL A 596 -5.49 -13.26 9.20
N PHE A 597 -6.54 -13.41 9.99
CA PHE A 597 -6.63 -12.87 11.34
C PHE A 597 -6.34 -13.98 12.35
N PHE A 598 -5.13 -13.99 12.93
CA PHE A 598 -4.77 -14.96 13.97
C PHE A 598 -5.45 -14.62 15.30
N GLY A 599 -6.09 -15.58 15.97
CA GLY A 599 -6.50 -15.53 17.38
C GLY A 599 -5.59 -16.42 18.23
N GLU A 600 -5.91 -16.58 19.51
CA GLU A 600 -5.17 -17.48 20.42
C GLU A 600 -5.32 -18.96 19.98
N ASP A 601 -6.56 -19.41 19.77
CA ASP A 601 -6.87 -20.81 19.43
C ASP A 601 -7.26 -21.03 17.96
N VAL A 602 -7.79 -19.99 17.30
CA VAL A 602 -8.30 -20.04 15.93
C VAL A 602 -7.71 -18.92 15.09
N ALA A 603 -7.28 -19.19 13.86
CA ALA A 603 -7.00 -18.18 12.84
C ALA A 603 -8.17 -18.12 11.85
N VAL A 604 -8.56 -16.92 11.43
CA VAL A 604 -9.63 -16.72 10.46
C VAL A 604 -9.04 -16.32 9.13
N LEU A 605 -9.21 -17.17 8.13
CA LEU A 605 -8.95 -16.88 6.73
C LEU A 605 -10.17 -16.19 6.11
N VAL A 606 -9.96 -14.99 5.56
CA VAL A 606 -10.89 -14.34 4.65
C VAL A 606 -10.64 -14.93 3.26
N ASP A 607 -11.42 -15.96 2.91
CA ASP A 607 -11.34 -16.69 1.65
C ASP A 607 -12.17 -15.94 0.60
N ARG A 608 -11.48 -15.12 -0.20
CA ARG A 608 -12.13 -14.19 -1.14
C ARG A 608 -12.71 -14.93 -2.35
N ASP A 609 -11.99 -15.89 -2.90
CA ASP A 609 -12.48 -16.77 -3.97
C ASP A 609 -13.71 -17.56 -3.52
N GLY A 610 -13.64 -18.14 -2.31
CA GLY A 610 -14.73 -18.89 -1.70
C GLY A 610 -15.87 -18.02 -1.17
N ASN A 611 -15.71 -16.69 -1.18
CA ASN A 611 -16.67 -15.71 -0.64
C ASN A 611 -17.16 -16.07 0.77
N ARG A 612 -16.22 -16.40 1.66
CA ARG A 612 -16.51 -16.87 3.02
C ARG A 612 -15.38 -16.55 3.99
N LEU A 613 -15.69 -16.64 5.28
CA LEU A 613 -14.69 -16.69 6.35
C LEU A 613 -14.50 -18.15 6.78
N VAL A 614 -13.27 -18.55 7.03
CA VAL A 614 -12.90 -19.92 7.45
C VAL A 614 -12.08 -19.87 8.73
N GLY A 615 -12.60 -20.47 9.80
CA GLY A 615 -11.87 -20.64 11.05
C GLY A 615 -10.99 -21.88 11.03
N LEU A 616 -9.70 -21.70 11.30
CA LEU A 616 -8.65 -22.71 11.30
C LEU A 616 -8.05 -22.84 12.69
N ARG A 617 -8.03 -24.03 13.26
CA ARG A 617 -7.44 -24.23 14.59
C ARG A 617 -5.92 -24.00 14.55
N MET A 618 -5.41 -23.15 15.43
CA MET A 618 -4.00 -22.77 15.47
C MET A 618 -3.02 -23.93 15.68
N ARG A 619 -3.47 -24.99 16.38
CA ARG A 619 -2.60 -26.15 16.70
C ARG A 619 -2.30 -27.06 15.49
N ASP A 620 -3.23 -27.21 14.56
CA ASP A 620 -3.19 -28.25 13.52
C ASP A 620 -3.74 -27.81 12.15
N GLY A 621 -4.24 -26.58 12.03
CA GLY A 621 -4.77 -26.01 10.79
C GLY A 621 -6.12 -26.57 10.36
N THR A 622 -6.76 -27.42 11.19
CA THR A 622 -8.06 -28.01 10.86
C THR A 622 -9.14 -26.94 10.82
N GLN A 623 -9.99 -26.98 9.79
CA GLN A 623 -11.15 -26.11 9.71
C GLN A 623 -12.15 -26.48 10.83
N VAL A 624 -12.46 -25.50 11.68
CA VAL A 624 -13.37 -25.66 12.83
C VAL A 624 -14.74 -25.03 12.59
N TRP A 625 -14.80 -24.01 11.74
CA TRP A 625 -16.05 -23.39 11.30
C TRP A 625 -15.85 -22.68 9.95
N GLU A 626 -16.96 -22.40 9.26
CA GLU A 626 -16.99 -21.54 8.08
C GLU A 626 -18.23 -20.64 8.10
N ARG A 627 -18.15 -19.51 7.41
CA ARG A 627 -19.23 -18.52 7.35
C ARG A 627 -19.31 -17.88 5.96
N PRO A 628 -20.38 -18.12 5.19
CA PRO A 628 -20.59 -17.43 3.91
C PRO A 628 -20.75 -15.91 4.08
N ASN A 629 -20.20 -15.15 3.14
CA ASN A 629 -20.33 -13.71 3.11
C ASN A 629 -21.79 -13.27 2.85
N PRO A 630 -22.21 -12.11 3.38
CA PRO A 630 -23.44 -11.46 2.94
C PRO A 630 -23.40 -11.17 1.43
N ARG A 631 -24.56 -11.28 0.76
CA ARG A 631 -24.71 -11.05 -0.67
C ARG A 631 -25.71 -9.95 -0.95
N ASP A 632 -25.45 -9.12 -1.94
CA ASP A 632 -26.39 -8.07 -2.37
C ASP A 632 -27.37 -8.58 -3.44
N GLY A 633 -28.23 -7.69 -3.96
CA GLY A 633 -29.22 -8.02 -4.99
C GLY A 633 -28.63 -8.37 -6.36
N SER A 634 -27.33 -8.14 -6.57
CA SER A 634 -26.58 -8.49 -7.78
C SER A 634 -25.77 -9.78 -7.64
N ASP A 635 -25.92 -10.49 -6.51
CA ASP A 635 -25.15 -11.67 -6.12
C ASP A 635 -23.65 -11.40 -5.85
N ASP A 636 -23.27 -10.13 -5.65
CA ASP A 636 -21.92 -9.76 -5.19
C ASP A 636 -21.76 -10.19 -3.72
N ALA A 637 -20.67 -10.89 -3.41
CA ALA A 637 -20.38 -11.46 -2.11
C ALA A 637 -19.04 -10.98 -1.51
N ARG A 638 -18.40 -9.99 -2.13
CA ARG A 638 -17.15 -9.43 -1.58
C ARG A 638 -17.43 -8.76 -0.24
N SER A 639 -16.48 -8.85 0.69
CA SER A 639 -16.61 -8.28 2.03
C SER A 639 -15.28 -7.72 2.53
N THR A 640 -15.35 -6.67 3.34
CA THR A 640 -14.22 -6.16 4.13
C THR A 640 -14.32 -6.70 5.55
N VAL A 641 -13.21 -7.12 6.15
CA VAL A 641 -13.16 -7.66 7.51
C VAL A 641 -12.17 -6.87 8.35
N LEU A 642 -12.57 -6.53 9.57
CA LEU A 642 -11.77 -5.76 10.53
C LEU A 642 -11.69 -6.55 11.83
N ARG A 643 -10.55 -6.46 12.51
CA ARG A 643 -10.48 -6.87 13.92
C ARG A 643 -11.11 -5.79 14.79
N VAL A 644 -11.86 -6.21 15.81
CA VAL A 644 -12.23 -5.33 16.92
C VAL A 644 -11.04 -5.26 17.87
N GLU A 645 -10.30 -4.14 17.83
CA GLU A 645 -9.17 -3.93 18.72
C GLU A 645 -9.62 -3.85 20.18
N THR A 646 -8.85 -4.40 21.11
CA THR A 646 -9.03 -4.13 22.54
C THR A 646 -8.17 -2.94 22.95
N ALA A 647 -8.56 -2.22 24.00
CA ALA A 647 -7.70 -1.19 24.60
C ALA A 647 -6.31 -1.73 25.03
N GLU A 648 -6.23 -3.00 25.43
CA GLU A 648 -4.97 -3.65 25.82
C GLU A 648 -4.09 -4.01 24.62
N GLY A 649 -4.68 -4.50 23.53
CA GLY A 649 -3.98 -4.82 22.28
C GLY A 649 -3.49 -3.55 21.57
N ALA A 650 -4.36 -2.54 21.46
CA ALA A 650 -4.00 -1.23 20.92
C ALA A 650 -2.97 -0.50 21.81
N GLY A 651 -2.91 -0.82 23.11
CA GLY A 651 -1.92 -0.31 24.04
C GLY A 651 -0.57 -1.03 24.01
N GLY A 652 -0.41 -2.10 23.22
CA GLY A 652 0.85 -2.81 23.04
C GLY A 652 1.74 -2.25 21.91
N PRO A 653 2.86 -2.93 21.62
CA PRO A 653 3.72 -2.59 20.50
C PRO A 653 2.96 -2.57 19.17
N ALA A 654 3.34 -1.65 18.29
CA ALA A 654 2.77 -1.53 16.96
C ALA A 654 3.74 -1.94 15.85
N TYR A 655 3.20 -2.21 14.67
CA TYR A 655 3.95 -2.13 13.43
C TYR A 655 4.27 -0.67 13.11
N ALA A 656 5.09 -0.47 12.08
CA ALA A 656 5.42 0.86 11.57
C ALA A 656 4.16 1.65 11.16
N ASP A 657 3.11 1.01 10.66
CA ASP A 657 1.84 1.64 10.28
C ASP A 657 0.92 1.97 11.48
N GLY A 658 1.27 1.55 12.70
CA GLY A 658 0.47 1.75 13.91
C GLY A 658 -0.46 0.59 14.27
N ALA A 659 -0.60 -0.42 13.41
CA ALA A 659 -1.40 -1.61 13.67
C ALA A 659 -0.82 -2.39 14.86
N PRO A 660 -1.65 -2.97 15.76
CA PRO A 660 -1.16 -3.73 16.89
C PRO A 660 -0.34 -4.97 16.46
N ARG A 661 0.87 -5.15 17.00
CA ARG A 661 1.66 -6.39 16.86
C ARG A 661 1.24 -7.49 17.82
N ASP A 662 0.63 -7.11 18.94
CA ASP A 662 0.13 -8.01 19.97
C ASP A 662 -1.37 -7.76 20.21
N PRO A 663 -2.23 -7.98 19.18
CA PRO A 663 -3.66 -7.69 19.26
C PRO A 663 -4.41 -8.58 20.27
N TRP A 664 -3.79 -9.67 20.74
CA TRP A 664 -4.39 -10.64 21.68
C TRP A 664 -4.31 -10.22 23.14
N ARG A 665 -3.68 -9.09 23.45
CA ARG A 665 -3.72 -8.57 24.82
C ARG A 665 -5.15 -8.21 25.19
N GLY A 666 -5.61 -8.72 26.32
CA GLY A 666 -6.99 -8.55 26.77
C GLY A 666 -7.88 -9.73 26.39
N LYS A 667 -9.19 -9.57 26.56
CA LYS A 667 -10.12 -10.71 26.66
C LYS A 667 -11.14 -10.85 25.52
N VAL A 668 -10.88 -10.27 24.34
CA VAL A 668 -11.92 -10.21 23.30
C VAL A 668 -11.36 -10.28 21.88
N ASP A 669 -11.49 -11.44 21.25
CA ASP A 669 -11.16 -11.68 19.84
C ASP A 669 -12.45 -11.70 18.99
N ARG A 670 -12.89 -10.52 18.53
CA ARG A 670 -14.06 -10.35 17.64
C ARG A 670 -13.66 -9.73 16.31
N LEU A 671 -14.45 -10.03 15.28
CA LEU A 671 -14.30 -9.46 13.94
C LEU A 671 -15.56 -8.67 13.56
N VAL A 672 -15.40 -7.59 12.79
CA VAL A 672 -16.49 -6.93 12.07
C VAL A 672 -16.35 -7.27 10.60
N GLN A 673 -17.41 -7.81 9.99
CA GLN A 673 -17.50 -8.04 8.55
C GLN A 673 -18.49 -7.06 7.92
N ILE A 674 -18.04 -6.27 6.95
CA ILE A 674 -18.88 -5.43 6.10
C ILE A 674 -19.15 -6.15 4.78
N GLY A 675 -20.42 -6.48 4.53
CA GLY A 675 -20.86 -7.18 3.31
C GLY A 675 -21.09 -6.27 2.11
N ALA A 676 -21.20 -6.88 0.92
CA ALA A 676 -21.64 -6.19 -0.30
C ALA A 676 -23.05 -5.58 -0.16
N ASP A 677 -23.89 -6.17 0.68
CA ASP A 677 -25.23 -5.67 1.03
C ASP A 677 -25.21 -4.50 2.03
N ARG A 678 -24.02 -3.94 2.31
CA ARG A 678 -23.76 -2.89 3.31
C ARG A 678 -24.13 -3.30 4.74
N SER A 679 -24.29 -4.59 5.03
CA SER A 679 -24.52 -5.06 6.39
C SER A 679 -23.20 -5.16 7.15
N ALA A 680 -23.23 -4.85 8.45
CA ALA A 680 -22.13 -5.15 9.36
C ALA A 680 -22.50 -6.37 10.22
N ARG A 681 -21.61 -7.35 10.33
CA ARG A 681 -21.74 -8.50 11.23
C ARG A 681 -20.63 -8.46 12.27
N LEU A 682 -20.98 -8.52 13.55
CA LEU A 682 -20.04 -8.78 14.64
C LEU A 682 -19.92 -10.29 14.82
N ILE A 683 -18.72 -10.82 14.65
CA ILE A 683 -18.44 -12.26 14.60
C ILE A 683 -17.46 -12.59 15.73
N ASP A 684 -17.77 -13.65 16.47
CA ASP A 684 -16.85 -14.26 17.43
C ASP A 684 -15.77 -15.06 16.68
N LEU A 685 -14.49 -14.75 16.92
CA LEU A 685 -13.37 -15.30 16.15
C LEU A 685 -13.20 -16.81 16.39
N ASP A 686 -13.41 -17.28 17.61
CA ASP A 686 -13.20 -18.69 17.96
C ASP A 686 -14.32 -19.60 17.45
N THR A 687 -15.57 -19.15 17.55
CA THR A 687 -16.75 -19.96 17.22
C THR A 687 -17.33 -19.69 15.83
N GLY A 688 -16.96 -18.57 15.18
CA GLY A 688 -17.56 -18.13 13.92
C GLY A 688 -19.03 -17.76 14.04
N SER A 689 -19.53 -17.59 15.26
CA SER A 689 -20.92 -17.22 15.53
C SER A 689 -21.12 -15.73 15.27
N VAL A 690 -22.20 -15.40 14.56
CA VAL A 690 -22.60 -14.00 14.36
C VAL A 690 -23.29 -13.55 15.64
N LEU A 691 -22.60 -12.72 16.42
CA LEU A 691 -23.11 -12.17 17.67
C LEU A 691 -24.20 -11.13 17.42
N ARG A 692 -24.07 -10.36 16.33
CA ARG A 692 -25.00 -9.29 15.97
C ARG A 692 -24.86 -8.88 14.51
N THR A 693 -25.94 -8.33 13.94
CA THR A 693 -25.97 -7.80 12.56
C THR A 693 -26.66 -6.43 12.54
N TRP A 694 -26.13 -5.51 11.74
CA TRP A 694 -26.70 -4.21 11.42
C TRP A 694 -26.83 -4.08 9.90
N THR A 695 -27.83 -3.34 9.42
CA THR A 695 -28.10 -3.14 7.99
C THR A 695 -27.77 -1.71 7.56
N GLY A 696 -27.18 -1.53 6.38
CA GLY A 696 -26.90 -0.20 5.82
C GLY A 696 -25.86 0.59 6.60
N VAL A 697 -24.79 -0.07 7.04
CA VAL A 697 -23.75 0.51 7.90
C VAL A 697 -22.70 1.27 7.11
N ALA A 698 -22.09 0.60 6.12
CA ALA A 698 -20.94 1.09 5.37
C ALA A 698 -20.85 0.39 4.01
N ASP A 699 -20.22 1.06 3.04
CA ASP A 699 -19.68 0.41 1.85
C ASP A 699 -18.32 -0.25 2.19
N ARG A 700 -17.86 -1.15 1.32
CA ARG A 700 -16.63 -1.94 1.57
C ARG A 700 -15.35 -1.11 1.54
N ASP A 701 -15.39 0.01 0.82
CA ASP A 701 -14.25 0.91 0.57
C ASP A 701 -14.26 2.13 1.52
N ASP A 702 -15.23 2.20 2.45
CA ASP A 702 -15.29 3.25 3.47
C ASP A 702 -14.12 3.11 4.45
N LEU A 703 -13.68 4.23 5.06
CA LEU A 703 -12.73 4.19 6.16
C LEU A 703 -13.43 3.69 7.43
N LEU A 704 -12.88 2.61 8.00
CA LEU A 704 -13.50 1.86 9.08
C LEU A 704 -12.48 1.54 10.17
N VAL A 705 -12.88 1.68 11.44
CA VAL A 705 -12.08 1.17 12.58
C VAL A 705 -13.01 0.68 13.68
N ALA A 706 -12.67 -0.46 14.28
CA ALA A 706 -13.43 -1.03 15.40
C ALA A 706 -12.54 -1.18 16.62
N ARG A 707 -12.98 -0.64 17.76
CA ARG A 707 -12.31 -0.77 19.05
C ARG A 707 -13.32 -1.00 20.16
N ASP A 708 -13.04 -1.97 21.01
CA ASP A 708 -13.83 -2.40 22.15
C ASP A 708 -15.31 -2.60 21.77
N ASP A 709 -16.19 -1.68 22.14
CA ASP A 709 -17.62 -1.73 21.89
C ASP A 709 -18.09 -0.71 20.84
N ARG A 710 -17.19 -0.19 20.01
CA ARG A 710 -17.48 0.80 18.97
C ARG A 710 -16.94 0.40 17.60
N LEU A 711 -17.73 0.73 16.58
CA LEU A 711 -17.33 0.77 15.17
C LEU A 711 -17.50 2.20 14.67
N TYR A 712 -16.44 2.77 14.11
CA TYR A 712 -16.48 4.09 13.49
C TYR A 712 -16.41 3.94 11.98
N VAL A 713 -17.23 4.73 11.29
CA VAL A 713 -17.37 4.70 9.83
C VAL A 713 -17.30 6.12 9.30
N VAL A 714 -16.45 6.37 8.32
CA VAL A 714 -16.56 7.55 7.46
C VAL A 714 -17.49 7.20 6.31
N ASP A 715 -18.70 7.76 6.34
CA ASP A 715 -19.70 7.62 5.28
C ASP A 715 -19.59 8.80 4.31
N ASP A 716 -19.15 8.53 3.08
CA ASP A 716 -19.06 9.52 1.99
C ASP A 716 -20.14 9.32 0.90
N SER A 717 -21.18 8.52 1.20
CA SER A 717 -22.28 8.28 0.26
C SER A 717 -23.16 9.54 0.04
N THR A 718 -23.06 10.53 0.91
CA THR A 718 -23.81 11.79 0.79
C THR A 718 -23.07 12.79 -0.09
N VAL A 719 -23.64 13.09 -1.26
CA VAL A 719 -23.10 14.05 -2.24
C VAL A 719 -22.68 15.35 -1.56
N GLY A 720 -21.37 15.60 -1.55
CA GLY A 720 -20.75 16.84 -1.16
C GLY A 720 -20.22 16.92 0.28
N ARG A 721 -20.44 15.94 1.18
CA ARG A 721 -19.83 15.97 2.53
C ARG A 721 -19.77 14.57 3.15
N TYR A 722 -18.62 14.18 3.70
CA TYR A 722 -18.52 12.97 4.51
C TYR A 722 -19.10 13.17 5.92
N ARG A 723 -19.53 12.06 6.54
CA ARG A 723 -19.98 11.99 7.94
C ARG A 723 -19.19 10.94 8.69
N LEU A 724 -18.73 11.26 9.89
CA LEU A 724 -18.17 10.30 10.83
C LEU A 724 -19.29 9.77 11.73
N LEU A 725 -19.56 8.47 11.62
CA LEU A 725 -20.62 7.76 12.32
C LEU A 725 -20.01 6.83 13.38
N GLY A 726 -20.59 6.81 14.58
CA GLY A 726 -20.26 5.86 15.64
C GLY A 726 -21.39 4.85 15.85
N TYR A 727 -21.07 3.57 15.75
CA TYR A 727 -21.98 2.45 16.00
C TYR A 727 -21.59 1.74 17.31
N ASP A 728 -22.59 1.50 18.15
CA ASP A 728 -22.44 0.72 19.39
C ASP A 728 -22.54 -0.77 19.07
N LEU A 729 -21.45 -1.53 19.28
CA LEU A 729 -21.39 -2.95 18.97
C LEU A 729 -22.16 -3.83 19.99
N THR A 730 -22.57 -3.28 21.13
CA THR A 730 -23.33 -4.01 22.17
C THR A 730 -24.82 -4.05 21.89
N ARG A 731 -25.34 -3.17 21.05
CA ARG A 731 -26.78 -3.05 20.77
C ARG A 731 -27.05 -2.66 19.31
N VAL A 732 -28.19 -3.09 18.77
CA VAL A 732 -28.63 -2.60 17.45
C VAL A 732 -29.37 -1.28 17.66
N ALA A 733 -28.71 -0.17 17.35
CA ALA A 733 -29.24 1.19 17.46
C ALA A 733 -28.84 2.02 16.23
N GLN A 734 -29.50 3.16 16.03
CA GLN A 734 -29.09 4.14 15.03
C GLN A 734 -27.68 4.66 15.38
N PRO A 735 -26.82 4.93 14.38
CA PRO A 735 -25.50 5.49 14.63
C PRO A 735 -25.57 6.89 15.21
N THR A 736 -24.59 7.24 16.02
CA THR A 736 -24.36 8.62 16.45
C THR A 736 -23.55 9.35 15.38
N VAL A 737 -24.03 10.49 14.90
CA VAL A 737 -23.21 11.37 14.04
C VAL A 737 -22.22 12.11 14.94
N LEU A 738 -20.94 11.76 14.83
CA LEU A 738 -19.86 12.35 15.61
C LEU A 738 -19.31 13.61 14.97
N HIS A 739 -19.22 13.61 13.64
CA HIS A 739 -18.75 14.75 12.86
C HIS A 739 -19.38 14.75 11.46
N SER A 740 -19.54 15.94 10.90
CA SER A 740 -19.88 16.15 9.48
C SER A 740 -18.92 17.18 8.91
N ALA A 741 -18.36 16.91 7.73
CA ALA A 741 -17.48 17.84 7.04
C ALA A 741 -18.14 19.22 6.89
N THR A 742 -17.34 20.28 6.95
CA THR A 742 -17.84 21.66 6.85
C THR A 742 -18.27 22.04 5.43
N ASP A 743 -17.63 21.45 4.43
CA ASP A 743 -17.77 21.73 3.01
C ASP A 743 -17.36 20.51 2.16
N ASP A 744 -17.57 20.60 0.86
CA ASP A 744 -17.27 19.58 -0.16
C ASP A 744 -15.81 19.57 -0.62
N GLY A 745 -15.00 20.53 -0.15
CA GLY A 745 -13.58 20.64 -0.46
C GLY A 745 -12.69 19.85 0.48
N ARG A 746 -13.23 19.04 1.40
CA ARG A 746 -12.49 18.30 2.42
C ARG A 746 -12.83 16.82 2.38
N ARG A 747 -11.80 15.97 2.43
CA ARG A 747 -11.92 14.52 2.43
C ARG A 747 -11.27 13.92 3.68
N ALA A 748 -11.77 12.78 4.13
CA ALA A 748 -11.10 11.98 5.14
C ALA A 748 -10.02 11.12 4.46
N GLU A 749 -8.77 11.22 4.93
CA GLU A 749 -7.63 10.48 4.38
C GLU A 749 -7.24 9.29 5.28
N ALA A 750 -7.47 9.39 6.59
CA ALA A 750 -7.23 8.30 7.55
C ALA A 750 -8.24 8.35 8.71
N LEU A 751 -8.52 7.19 9.32
CA LEU A 751 -9.40 7.04 10.48
C LEU A 751 -8.77 6.08 11.50
N VAL A 752 -8.70 6.49 12.76
CA VAL A 752 -8.27 5.62 13.87
C VAL A 752 -9.13 5.83 15.11
N ALA A 753 -9.29 4.77 15.92
CA ALA A 753 -9.75 4.91 17.30
C ALA A 753 -8.59 5.46 18.14
N CYS A 754 -8.75 6.64 18.72
CA CYS A 754 -7.66 7.39 19.36
C CYS A 754 -7.88 7.65 20.85
N GLY A 755 -8.72 6.83 21.48
CA GLY A 755 -8.99 6.82 22.92
C GLY A 755 -10.31 6.10 23.23
N GLU A 756 -10.72 6.15 24.49
CA GLU A 756 -12.02 5.61 24.91
C GLU A 756 -13.17 6.36 24.23
N HIS A 757 -14.00 5.62 23.49
CA HIS A 757 -15.16 6.13 22.73
C HIS A 757 -14.85 7.37 21.86
N ARG A 758 -13.63 7.43 21.33
CA ARG A 758 -13.10 8.56 20.56
C ARG A 758 -12.47 8.12 19.23
N ALA A 759 -12.85 8.80 18.16
CA ALA A 759 -12.32 8.60 16.82
C ALA A 759 -11.57 9.86 16.35
N CYS A 760 -10.47 9.64 15.62
CA CYS A 760 -9.66 10.68 15.01
C CYS A 760 -9.65 10.47 13.50
N VAL A 761 -10.04 11.50 12.76
CA VAL A 761 -10.03 11.54 11.30
C VAL A 761 -8.97 12.52 10.85
N LEU A 762 -8.13 12.10 9.91
CA LEU A 762 -7.25 13.02 9.19
C LEU A 762 -8.07 13.63 8.05
N GLU A 763 -8.41 14.90 8.17
CA GLU A 763 -9.18 15.65 7.19
C GLU A 763 -8.24 16.51 6.35
N VAL A 764 -8.27 16.32 5.03
CA VAL A 764 -7.37 16.99 4.09
C VAL A 764 -8.18 17.78 3.07
N PRO A 765 -7.92 19.09 2.91
CA PRO A 765 -8.51 19.87 1.83
C PRO A 765 -8.03 19.40 0.45
N THR A 766 -8.93 19.39 -0.52
CA THR A 766 -8.64 18.99 -1.91
C THR A 766 -7.54 19.89 -2.49
N GLY A 767 -6.40 19.28 -2.83
CA GLY A 767 -5.26 19.97 -3.43
C GLY A 767 -4.39 20.79 -2.47
N ASP A 768 -4.62 20.71 -1.15
CA ASP A 768 -3.85 21.49 -0.16
C ASP A 768 -3.56 20.66 1.10
N ALA A 769 -2.57 19.77 1.00
CA ALA A 769 -2.16 18.88 2.08
C ALA A 769 -1.56 19.63 3.29
N ASP A 770 -1.03 20.84 3.09
CA ASP A 770 -0.46 21.67 4.17
C ASP A 770 -1.55 22.20 5.11
N ARG A 771 -2.81 22.18 4.70
CA ARG A 771 -3.96 22.54 5.53
C ARG A 771 -4.67 21.34 6.15
N ALA A 772 -4.03 20.17 6.15
CA ALA A 772 -4.56 19.00 6.81
C ALA A 772 -4.77 19.23 8.32
N GLU A 773 -5.86 18.69 8.84
CA GLU A 773 -6.27 18.79 10.24
C GLU A 773 -6.66 17.42 10.76
N VAL A 774 -6.37 17.14 12.03
CA VAL A 774 -6.97 16.00 12.73
C VAL A 774 -8.26 16.46 13.38
N VAL A 775 -9.38 15.85 12.96
CA VAL A 775 -10.69 16.00 13.59
C VAL A 775 -10.85 14.93 14.65
N VAL A 776 -10.96 15.34 15.90
CA VAL A 776 -11.11 14.46 17.06
C VAL A 776 -12.53 14.52 17.56
N ALA A 777 -13.26 13.43 17.42
CA ALA A 777 -14.67 13.35 17.76
C ALA A 777 -14.92 12.26 18.81
N ALA A 778 -15.66 12.61 19.85
CA ALA A 778 -16.08 11.70 20.91
C ALA A 778 -17.60 11.79 21.10
N GLU A 779 -18.21 10.70 21.55
CA GLU A 779 -19.65 10.67 21.81
C GLU A 779 -20.04 11.71 22.89
N GLY A 780 -21.05 12.53 22.60
CA GLY A 780 -21.54 13.54 23.54
C GLY A 780 -20.66 14.79 23.70
N ALA A 781 -19.59 14.94 22.92
CA ALA A 781 -18.72 16.12 22.92
C ALA A 781 -18.62 16.77 21.53
N SER A 782 -18.41 18.09 21.49
CA SER A 782 -18.13 18.78 20.22
C SER A 782 -16.77 18.37 19.67
N PRO A 783 -16.65 18.10 18.34
CA PRO A 783 -15.37 17.77 17.74
C PRO A 783 -14.33 18.87 17.92
N ARG A 784 -13.08 18.46 18.15
CA ARG A 784 -11.91 19.33 18.22
C ARG A 784 -11.08 19.18 16.96
N ARG A 785 -10.34 20.22 16.58
CA ARG A 785 -9.50 20.25 15.38
C ARG A 785 -8.06 20.57 15.78
N TRP A 786 -7.11 19.77 15.30
CA TRP A 786 -5.68 19.97 15.53
C TRP A 786 -4.98 20.16 14.18
N ALA A 787 -4.18 21.21 14.05
CA ALA A 787 -3.42 21.44 12.82
C ALA A 787 -2.37 20.33 12.62
N ALA A 788 -2.35 19.74 11.43
CA ALA A 788 -1.50 18.61 11.08
C ALA A 788 -0.97 18.74 9.64
N PRO A 789 -0.20 19.79 9.32
CA PRO A 789 0.21 20.11 7.95
C PRO A 789 1.01 18.98 7.30
N GLY A 790 0.53 18.49 6.15
CA GLY A 790 1.17 17.42 5.38
C GLY A 790 1.07 16.04 6.02
N ALA A 791 0.29 15.87 7.09
CA ALA A 791 0.12 14.57 7.73
C ALA A 791 -0.51 13.55 6.77
N LYS A 792 -0.13 12.29 6.95
CA LYS A 792 -0.60 11.11 6.19
C LYS A 792 -1.05 9.98 7.09
N ASP A 793 -0.35 9.77 8.21
CA ASP A 793 -0.67 8.68 9.13
C ASP A 793 -1.12 9.17 10.49
N LEU A 794 -2.04 8.41 11.09
CA LEU A 794 -2.47 8.54 12.47
C LEU A 794 -2.14 7.25 13.22
N VAL A 795 -1.41 7.34 14.32
CA VAL A 795 -1.04 6.21 15.16
C VAL A 795 -1.47 6.50 16.60
N PRO A 796 -2.48 5.81 17.14
CA PRO A 796 -2.89 5.96 18.54
C PRO A 796 -1.74 5.57 19.49
N VAL A 797 -1.51 6.30 20.57
CA VAL A 797 -0.53 5.97 21.62
C VAL A 797 -1.24 6.13 22.97
N GLY A 798 -2.00 5.09 23.35
CA GLY A 798 -2.95 5.21 24.46
C GLY A 798 -4.00 6.29 24.15
N GLU A 799 -4.08 7.29 25.03
CA GLU A 799 -4.93 8.46 24.83
C GLU A 799 -4.29 9.56 23.95
N HIS A 800 -3.00 9.44 23.64
CA HIS A 800 -2.26 10.35 22.78
C HIS A 800 -2.40 9.93 21.31
N LEU A 801 -2.08 10.85 20.41
CA LEU A 801 -2.10 10.59 18.98
C LEU A 801 -0.79 11.01 18.34
N LEU A 802 -0.08 10.04 17.78
CA LEU A 802 1.05 10.30 16.93
C LEU A 802 0.54 10.58 15.51
N VAL A 803 0.93 11.73 14.97
CA VAL A 803 0.58 12.21 13.64
C VAL A 803 1.86 12.33 12.84
N ARG A 804 1.90 11.70 11.66
CA ARG A 804 3.12 11.66 10.86
C ARG A 804 2.92 12.23 9.49
N ARG A 805 3.91 13.00 9.06
CA ARG A 805 4.10 13.39 7.67
C ARG A 805 5.18 12.49 7.09
N GLN A 806 4.96 11.99 5.88
CA GLN A 806 5.94 11.14 5.19
C GLN A 806 6.83 11.94 4.23
N TYR A 807 6.30 13.02 3.66
CA TYR A 807 6.93 13.83 2.61
C TYR A 807 6.82 15.34 2.90
N PRO A 808 7.81 16.18 2.51
CA PRO A 808 9.04 15.81 1.79
C PRO A 808 10.07 15.08 2.66
N GLU A 809 10.08 15.34 3.96
CA GLU A 809 10.87 14.63 4.97
C GLU A 809 9.91 14.01 6.01
N PRO A 810 10.21 12.82 6.55
CA PRO A 810 9.39 12.21 7.57
C PRO A 810 9.46 13.05 8.84
N THR A 811 8.31 13.45 9.39
CA THR A 811 8.25 14.10 10.70
C THR A 811 7.13 13.52 11.55
N SER A 812 7.35 13.54 12.86
CA SER A 812 6.50 12.93 13.86
C SER A 812 6.08 13.94 14.92
N THR A 813 4.78 14.13 15.08
CA THR A 813 4.18 15.01 16.09
C THR A 813 3.28 14.19 17.00
N LEU A 814 3.57 14.17 18.30
CA LEU A 814 2.74 13.49 19.31
C LEU A 814 1.85 14.53 19.99
N PHE A 815 0.54 14.37 19.85
CA PHE A 815 -0.46 15.20 20.52
C PHE A 815 -0.97 14.53 21.79
N ASP A 816 -1.13 15.31 22.85
CA ASP A 816 -1.88 14.91 24.04
C ASP A 816 -3.40 14.95 23.79
N PRO A 817 -4.23 14.41 24.71
CA PRO A 817 -5.67 14.36 24.55
C PRO A 817 -6.33 15.75 24.45
N GLU A 818 -5.64 16.81 24.87
CA GLU A 818 -6.07 18.21 24.76
C GLU A 818 -5.70 18.85 23.41
N GLY A 819 -4.87 18.21 22.60
CA GLY A 819 -4.39 18.70 21.31
C GLY A 819 -3.12 19.54 21.38
N ARG A 820 -2.41 19.51 22.51
CA ARG A 820 -1.08 20.12 22.63
C ARG A 820 -0.04 19.14 22.11
N ALA A 821 0.83 19.60 21.22
CA ALA A 821 1.96 18.80 20.76
C ALA A 821 2.98 18.67 21.92
N VAL A 822 3.11 17.47 22.46
CA VAL A 822 4.12 17.11 23.47
C VAL A 822 5.43 16.66 22.83
N LEU A 823 5.38 16.20 21.57
CA LEU A 823 6.50 16.12 20.65
C LEU A 823 6.07 16.83 19.37
N ARG A 824 6.84 17.81 18.89
CA ARG A 824 6.45 18.62 17.73
C ARG A 824 7.45 18.46 16.61
N ASP A 825 6.96 18.04 15.43
CA ASP A 825 7.68 17.99 14.16
C ASP A 825 9.08 17.39 14.29
N ARG A 826 9.21 16.32 15.10
CA ARG A 826 10.48 15.63 15.28
C ARG A 826 10.82 14.91 13.99
N ASP A 827 12.00 15.18 13.44
CA ASP A 827 12.48 14.48 12.26
C ASP A 827 12.49 12.97 12.48
N GLY A 828 12.00 12.24 11.46
CA GLY A 828 11.96 10.80 11.43
C GLY A 828 10.60 10.18 11.67
N VAL A 829 10.61 8.85 11.82
CA VAL A 829 9.41 8.02 12.03
C VAL A 829 9.34 7.56 13.47
N ALA A 830 8.33 8.06 14.18
CA ALA A 830 7.99 7.56 15.51
C ALA A 830 7.09 6.32 15.41
N VAL A 831 7.30 5.40 16.36
CA VAL A 831 6.59 4.13 16.47
C VAL A 831 6.18 3.88 17.92
N ARG A 832 5.04 3.20 18.11
CA ARG A 832 4.51 2.87 19.43
C ARG A 832 5.22 1.63 20.01
N LEU A 833 5.78 1.78 21.22
CA LEU A 833 6.23 0.67 22.04
C LEU A 833 5.08 0.11 22.89
N ASP A 834 4.32 1.01 23.49
CA ASP A 834 3.06 0.76 24.20
C ASP A 834 2.29 2.08 24.34
N ALA A 835 1.16 2.08 25.05
CA ALA A 835 0.33 3.27 25.24
C ALA A 835 0.99 4.42 26.03
N GLY A 836 2.15 4.20 26.65
CA GLY A 836 2.90 5.20 27.40
C GLY A 836 4.26 5.53 26.82
N ASN A 837 4.69 4.88 25.73
CA ASN A 837 6.09 4.96 25.27
C ASN A 837 6.22 4.85 23.74
N ILE A 838 7.14 5.64 23.18
CA ILE A 838 7.47 5.63 21.74
C ILE A 838 8.99 5.50 21.52
N LEU A 839 9.36 4.98 20.35
CA LEU A 839 10.69 5.15 19.75
C LEU A 839 10.59 6.05 18.53
N VAL A 840 11.66 6.79 18.24
CA VAL A 840 11.78 7.64 17.06
C VAL A 840 13.04 7.25 16.30
N PHE A 841 12.88 6.83 15.04
CA PHE A 841 13.98 6.64 14.10
C PHE A 841 14.16 7.92 13.31
N ALA A 842 15.34 8.55 13.37
CA ALA A 842 15.58 9.85 12.75
C ALA A 842 15.47 9.86 11.22
N ASP A 843 15.67 8.71 10.58
CA ASP A 843 15.56 8.52 9.14
C ASP A 843 14.28 7.74 8.78
N ARG A 844 13.90 7.74 7.49
CA ARG A 844 12.87 6.82 6.99
C ARG A 844 13.28 5.38 7.27
N MET A 845 12.31 4.55 7.63
CA MET A 845 12.54 3.11 7.62
C MET A 845 12.75 2.68 6.17
N SER A 846 13.91 2.09 5.89
CA SER A 846 14.30 1.61 4.56
C SER A 846 14.60 0.12 4.62
N GLY A 847 14.31 -0.59 3.52
CA GLY A 847 14.80 -1.96 3.29
C GLY A 847 16.31 -2.04 3.06
N SER A 848 16.99 -0.93 2.78
CA SER A 848 18.44 -0.85 2.62
C SER A 848 19.18 -0.67 3.95
N GLU A 849 20.43 -1.11 4.02
CA GLU A 849 21.23 -0.99 5.23
C GLU A 849 21.60 0.49 5.51
N SER A 850 21.38 0.93 6.74
CA SER A 850 21.64 2.29 7.21
C SER A 850 22.00 2.33 8.69
N ASP A 851 22.41 3.51 9.19
CA ASP A 851 22.77 3.74 10.59
C ASP A 851 21.81 4.74 11.28
N PRO A 852 20.49 4.48 11.35
CA PRO A 852 19.52 5.43 11.85
C PRO A 852 19.80 5.78 13.32
N SER A 853 19.69 7.07 13.64
CA SER A 853 19.69 7.52 15.03
C SER A 853 18.34 7.19 15.67
N VAL A 854 18.37 6.67 16.89
CA VAL A 854 17.18 6.21 17.62
C VAL A 854 17.07 7.01 18.92
N ALA A 855 15.88 7.52 19.19
CA ALA A 855 15.51 8.15 20.45
C ALA A 855 14.31 7.42 21.08
N GLY A 856 14.25 7.40 22.41
CA GLY A 856 13.11 6.87 23.16
C GLY A 856 12.42 7.97 23.95
N MET A 857 11.09 7.94 24.04
CA MET A 857 10.33 8.93 24.80
C MET A 857 9.17 8.29 25.54
N ALA A 858 9.12 8.54 26.84
CA ALA A 858 7.93 8.26 27.64
C ALA A 858 6.94 9.41 27.49
N VAL A 859 5.67 9.07 27.35
CA VAL A 859 4.57 10.02 27.23
C VAL A 859 4.52 10.87 28.50
N GLY A 860 4.70 12.19 28.35
CA GLY A 860 4.78 13.14 29.46
C GLY A 860 6.20 13.53 29.89
N SER A 861 7.25 12.88 29.37
CA SER A 861 8.61 13.41 29.50
C SER A 861 8.81 14.68 28.67
N PRO A 862 9.61 15.65 29.14
CA PRO A 862 9.79 16.93 28.45
C PRO A 862 10.61 16.81 27.15
N GLU A 863 11.54 15.85 27.08
CA GLU A 863 12.43 15.64 25.93
C GLU A 863 12.66 14.13 25.69
N PRO A 864 12.86 13.70 24.42
CA PRO A 864 13.30 12.34 24.11
C PRO A 864 14.70 12.04 24.64
N ALA A 865 14.92 10.81 25.09
CA ALA A 865 16.24 10.27 25.41
C ALA A 865 16.93 9.78 24.13
N GLU A 866 17.99 10.48 23.71
CA GLU A 866 18.81 10.10 22.56
C GLU A 866 19.64 8.85 22.88
N LEU A 867 19.35 7.73 22.20
CA LEU A 867 19.96 6.43 22.45
C LEU A 867 21.22 6.21 21.59
N GLY A 868 21.40 6.98 20.52
CA GLY A 868 22.49 6.82 19.56
C GLY A 868 22.04 6.06 18.31
N ARG A 869 22.98 5.42 17.59
CA ARG A 869 22.72 4.82 16.27
C ARG A 869 22.53 3.30 16.36
N ALA A 870 21.48 2.80 15.71
CA ALA A 870 21.40 1.39 15.34
C ALA A 870 22.25 1.21 14.09
N LYS A 871 23.29 0.37 14.15
CA LYS A 871 24.31 0.28 13.09
C LYS A 871 24.03 -0.89 12.15
N ASP A 872 24.17 -0.65 10.86
CA ASP A 872 24.00 -1.65 9.81
C ASP A 872 22.63 -2.32 9.92
N VAL A 873 21.55 -1.53 9.97
CA VAL A 873 20.19 -2.06 10.08
C VAL A 873 19.34 -1.71 8.86
N ARG A 874 18.46 -2.62 8.49
CA ARG A 874 17.37 -2.42 7.53
C ARG A 874 16.12 -2.02 8.31
N GLY A 875 15.81 -0.73 8.36
CA GLY A 875 14.75 -0.16 9.21
C GLY A 875 13.37 -0.81 9.03
N GLU A 876 12.98 -1.15 7.78
CA GLU A 876 11.70 -1.81 7.50
C GLU A 876 11.58 -3.21 8.10
N SER A 877 12.72 -3.90 8.27
CA SER A 877 12.75 -5.24 8.86
C SER A 877 12.63 -5.22 10.38
N CYS A 878 12.74 -4.06 11.03
CA CYS A 878 12.82 -3.96 12.47
C CYS A 878 11.49 -4.32 13.17
N SER A 879 11.61 -5.01 14.30
CA SER A 879 10.55 -5.24 15.27
C SER A 879 11.00 -4.81 16.66
N TRP A 880 10.07 -4.53 17.55
CA TRP A 880 10.37 -4.05 18.89
C TRP A 880 9.33 -4.52 19.90
N ASN A 881 9.74 -4.58 21.16
CA ASN A 881 8.85 -4.63 22.32
C ASN A 881 9.16 -3.42 23.24
N THR A 882 8.89 -3.46 24.53
CA THR A 882 9.16 -2.34 25.45
C THR A 882 10.61 -2.25 25.94
N SER A 883 11.52 -3.12 25.50
CA SER A 883 12.90 -3.16 25.99
C SER A 883 13.97 -3.42 24.93
N VAL A 884 13.60 -4.08 23.83
CA VAL A 884 14.52 -4.48 22.77
C VAL A 884 14.01 -4.12 21.38
N LEU A 885 14.97 -3.87 20.50
CA LEU A 885 14.82 -3.59 19.08
C LEU A 885 15.56 -4.70 18.32
N PHE A 886 14.90 -5.39 17.40
CA PHE A 886 15.48 -6.47 16.61
C PHE A 886 15.35 -6.15 15.12
N CYS A 887 16.46 -6.10 14.40
CA CYS A 887 16.50 -5.69 13.00
C CYS A 887 17.33 -6.65 12.15
N GLY A 888 17.00 -6.79 10.88
CA GLY A 888 17.90 -7.34 9.87
C GLY A 888 19.05 -6.38 9.56
N ALA A 889 20.19 -6.94 9.18
CA ALA A 889 21.41 -6.25 8.80
C ALA A 889 21.93 -6.78 7.47
N ALA A 890 23.09 -6.31 7.01
CA ALA A 890 23.67 -6.76 5.75
C ALA A 890 23.85 -8.30 5.70
N LYS A 891 24.37 -8.91 6.77
CA LYS A 891 24.75 -10.34 6.79
C LYS A 891 24.16 -11.13 7.96
N ASP A 892 23.48 -10.44 8.86
CA ASP A 892 23.00 -10.99 10.12
C ASP A 892 21.75 -10.23 10.59
N PHE A 893 21.35 -10.46 11.84
CA PHE A 893 20.31 -9.73 12.53
C PHE A 893 20.87 -9.19 13.83
N VAL A 894 20.52 -7.97 14.21
CA VAL A 894 21.06 -7.30 15.39
C VAL A 894 19.97 -7.07 16.41
N LEU A 895 20.18 -7.60 17.61
CA LEU A 895 19.34 -7.37 18.76
C LEU A 895 19.96 -6.27 19.63
N TYR A 896 19.25 -5.17 19.76
CA TYR A 896 19.60 -4.03 20.61
C TYR A 896 18.71 -3.98 21.84
N ARG A 897 19.25 -3.41 22.92
CA ARG A 897 18.54 -3.09 24.14
C ARG A 897 18.53 -1.59 24.36
N PHE A 898 17.35 -1.04 24.62
CA PHE A 898 17.14 0.39 24.88
C PHE A 898 16.48 0.68 26.23
N ALA A 899 15.88 -0.31 26.88
CA ALA A 899 15.37 -0.19 28.24
C ALA A 899 15.72 -1.45 29.08
N PRO A 900 15.74 -1.33 30.42
CA PRO A 900 15.86 -2.50 31.29
C PRO A 900 14.77 -3.54 31.00
N THR A 901 15.07 -4.83 31.19
CA THR A 901 14.01 -5.83 31.19
C THR A 901 13.12 -5.56 32.42
N PRO A 902 11.78 -5.53 32.27
CA PRO A 902 10.87 -5.35 33.41
C PRO A 902 10.96 -6.48 34.44
#